data_AF-A0A7S1CUV9-F1
#
_entry.id   AF-A0A7S1CUV9-F1
#
_cell.length_a   1.000
_cell.length_b   1.000
_cell.length_c   1.000
_cell.angle_alpha   90.00
_cell.angle_beta   90.00
_cell.angle_gamma   90.00
#
_symmetry.space_group_name_H-M   'P 1'
#
loop_
_entity.id
_entity.type
_entity.pdbx_description
1 polymer ?
#
loop_
_entity_poly.entity_id
_entity_poly.type
_entity_poly.pdbx_seq_one_letter_code
_entity_poly.pdbx_strand_id
1 'polypeptide(L)'
;MKSWIEVPTDSDFSLANVPFGVCSFPSSSTLSSTTLAPCTPRCCTAIGNHAIDLHLLAEAGLLDNLLMTTESDESRCSEIITNFHPRIVFSQPTLNEFMSCEKHVWVAVRNRLLSLFLDSSSSSSNNDIIQIAIHADNRLQQNSALQSQCMHPLSTTLYHLPASIGDYTDFYSSREHATNVGIMFRGRDNALQPNWLHLPVGYHGRSSSVYPSLASSAATAENDCERNSVGGEKLSTVRRPCGQLQVDPLDPAKGSIYGPCKLMDFELEVAFFVGGPTNTDYEQDHNQQHQQPRGRPLTLSEAQDRIFGYVLMNDWSARDIQKWEYVPLGPFTSKNFATTISTWVVTSMALEPFRCETSAGVQGGVGEPTPLEYLKDPNYGSYDVNLSVSIQPSSTSASTQICTSNLKNMYWSSAQQLVHHSVTGCPMNAGDLLASGTISGKEQHNFGSMLELSWKGSREVELGGGEVRRFLKDGDAVIMKGWCQREGSGRVGFGQCSARILPAIPFPYESSKENEDKSTAMQPEERYTNFKLYGSWWSSCSWTVRIALTAKGIPYEYDTHIPINIKLDEKALTSDKHSSINPMQQQVPTVLEFMDGGNVVRITQSLAIIEFLEAAFDHRGGRLLPLDPVARAKVKEIVEVINSVTQQLQNSSVMGMIDSISDKESLGEECGKQAIMNSLSSVEKIVAAIHSIYHASTAGPFATGSFGPTLADACLAPQLYNARRLCVDLEGVCPTLVEIEKKYNDHPWFQNAQTEAQLDAVK
;
A
#
# COMPACT_ATOMS: atom_id res chain seq x y z
N MET A 1 -5.84 -34.14 2.10
CA MET A 1 -4.68 -33.88 1.22
C MET A 1 -3.43 -33.90 2.08
N LYS A 2 -2.37 -34.61 1.67
CA LYS A 2 -1.06 -34.60 2.37
C LYS A 2 -0.04 -33.84 1.54
N SER A 3 0.85 -33.11 2.20
CA SER A 3 1.97 -32.43 1.55
C SER A 3 3.23 -33.28 1.56
N TRP A 4 4.12 -33.08 0.59
CA TRP A 4 5.46 -33.66 0.62
C TRP A 4 6.42 -32.92 1.57
N ILE A 5 6.05 -31.73 2.05
CA ILE A 5 6.71 -31.10 3.20
C ILE A 5 5.99 -31.44 4.51
N GLU A 6 6.75 -31.38 5.60
CA GLU A 6 6.19 -31.54 6.94
C GLU A 6 5.27 -30.37 7.29
N VAL A 7 4.03 -30.70 7.63
CA VAL A 7 3.01 -29.75 8.09
C VAL A 7 2.51 -30.23 9.45
N PRO A 8 2.80 -29.50 10.54
CA PRO A 8 2.29 -29.86 11.87
C PRO A 8 0.76 -29.96 11.86
N THR A 9 0.21 -30.90 12.64
CA THR A 9 -1.25 -31.17 12.67
C THR A 9 -2.07 -29.98 13.16
N ASP A 10 -1.48 -29.15 14.02
CA ASP A 10 -2.06 -27.93 14.57
C ASP A 10 -1.59 -26.66 13.86
N SER A 11 -0.83 -26.79 12.76
CA SER A 11 -0.37 -25.65 11.96
C SER A 11 -1.56 -24.91 11.37
N ASP A 12 -1.58 -23.60 11.57
CA ASP A 12 -2.54 -22.70 10.93
C ASP A 12 -2.46 -22.77 9.40
N PHE A 13 -1.30 -23.15 8.85
CA PHE A 13 -0.98 -23.10 7.43
C PHE A 13 -0.99 -24.48 6.78
N SER A 14 -2.05 -25.25 6.99
CA SER A 14 -2.21 -26.53 6.30
C SER A 14 -2.45 -26.36 4.79
N LEU A 15 -2.40 -27.45 4.02
CA LEU A 15 -2.83 -27.44 2.61
C LEU A 15 -4.31 -27.07 2.42
N ALA A 16 -5.14 -27.15 3.46
CA ALA A 16 -6.51 -26.64 3.37
C ALA A 16 -6.55 -25.10 3.40
N ASN A 17 -5.49 -24.44 3.90
CA ASN A 17 -5.45 -22.99 4.08
C ASN A 17 -4.85 -22.26 2.87
N VAL A 18 -3.54 -22.36 2.66
CA VAL A 18 -2.78 -21.62 1.61
C VAL A 18 -3.20 -20.12 1.54
N PRO A 19 -2.97 -19.33 2.60
CA PRO A 19 -3.30 -17.90 2.62
C PRO A 19 -2.29 -17.09 1.84
N PHE A 20 -2.59 -15.82 1.55
CA PHE A 20 -1.68 -14.91 0.85
C PHE A 20 -1.18 -13.80 1.79
N GLY A 21 0.04 -13.34 1.60
CA GLY A 21 0.62 -12.25 2.37
C GLY A 21 1.70 -11.51 1.59
N VAL A 22 2.35 -10.56 2.26
CA VAL A 22 3.52 -9.84 1.75
C VAL A 22 4.66 -10.00 2.74
N CYS A 23 5.81 -10.44 2.22
CA CYS A 23 6.96 -10.80 3.02
C CYS A 23 8.22 -10.12 2.48
N SER A 24 9.15 -9.76 3.36
CA SER A 24 10.57 -9.61 3.02
C SER A 24 11.32 -10.80 3.59
N PHE A 25 12.26 -11.32 2.79
CA PHE A 25 13.04 -12.48 3.15
C PHE A 25 14.49 -12.08 3.43
N PRO A 26 15.18 -12.75 4.39
CA PRO A 26 16.59 -12.50 4.67
C PRO A 26 17.45 -12.69 3.42
N SER A 27 18.49 -11.87 3.26
CA SER A 27 19.47 -12.05 2.18
C SER A 27 20.17 -13.40 2.34
N SER A 28 19.99 -14.32 1.39
CA SER A 28 20.80 -15.53 1.34
C SER A 28 22.23 -15.12 0.96
N SER A 29 23.22 -15.47 1.79
CA SER A 29 24.64 -15.16 1.60
C SER A 29 25.29 -15.83 0.38
N THR A 30 24.52 -16.31 -0.60
CA THR A 30 24.97 -17.17 -1.70
C THR A 30 24.42 -16.79 -3.09
N LEU A 31 23.75 -15.66 -3.28
CA LEU A 31 23.21 -15.29 -4.61
C LEU A 31 23.83 -13.99 -5.15
N SER A 32 24.73 -14.13 -6.13
CA SER A 32 25.33 -13.02 -6.89
C SER A 32 24.69 -12.82 -8.28
N SER A 33 23.43 -13.21 -8.50
CA SER A 33 22.86 -13.24 -9.86
C SER A 33 21.39 -12.88 -10.04
N THR A 34 20.64 -12.50 -8.99
CA THR A 34 19.26 -12.00 -9.16
C THR A 34 19.22 -10.49 -9.01
N THR A 35 18.57 -9.82 -9.95
CA THR A 35 18.37 -8.36 -10.10
C THR A 35 17.58 -7.68 -8.97
N LEU A 36 17.29 -8.39 -7.88
CA LEU A 36 16.46 -7.91 -6.79
C LEU A 36 17.33 -7.53 -5.59
N ALA A 37 17.10 -6.32 -5.08
CA ALA A 37 17.75 -5.85 -3.86
C ALA A 37 17.35 -6.75 -2.67
N PRO A 38 18.26 -7.01 -1.72
CA PRO A 38 17.91 -7.69 -0.48
C PRO A 38 16.72 -7.02 0.22
N CYS A 39 15.86 -7.82 0.86
CA CYS A 39 14.76 -7.35 1.72
C CYS A 39 13.60 -6.59 1.03
N THR A 40 13.45 -6.62 -0.30
CA THR A 40 12.25 -6.04 -0.95
C THR A 40 10.97 -6.82 -0.63
N PRO A 41 9.90 -6.16 -0.13
CA PRO A 41 8.60 -6.79 0.11
C PRO A 41 8.00 -7.33 -1.18
N ARG A 42 7.45 -8.54 -1.13
CA ARG A 42 6.76 -9.17 -2.27
C ARG A 42 5.76 -10.23 -1.86
N CYS A 43 4.92 -10.65 -2.79
CA CYS A 43 3.82 -11.57 -2.54
C CYS A 43 4.31 -12.97 -2.13
N CYS A 44 3.73 -13.52 -1.08
CA CYS A 44 4.06 -14.82 -0.51
C CYS A 44 2.79 -15.62 -0.17
N THR A 45 2.92 -16.93 0.01
CA THR A 45 1.91 -17.79 0.66
C THR A 45 2.53 -18.53 1.85
N ALA A 46 1.72 -19.13 2.72
CA ALA A 46 2.21 -19.90 3.87
C ALA A 46 1.76 -21.37 3.80
N ILE A 47 2.71 -22.30 4.00
CA ILE A 47 2.44 -23.74 4.11
C ILE A 47 3.35 -24.35 5.18
N GLY A 48 2.76 -24.98 6.20
CA GLY A 48 3.46 -25.52 7.36
C GLY A 48 4.22 -24.42 8.09
N ASN A 49 5.53 -24.58 8.22
CA ASN A 49 6.42 -23.60 8.86
C ASN A 49 7.17 -22.70 7.87
N HIS A 50 6.71 -22.63 6.62
CA HIS A 50 7.37 -21.91 5.55
C HIS A 50 6.49 -20.81 4.94
N ALA A 51 7.09 -19.64 4.72
CA ALA A 51 6.63 -18.68 3.73
C ALA A 51 7.23 -19.05 2.36
N ILE A 52 6.39 -19.06 1.33
CA ILE A 52 6.74 -19.43 -0.04
C ILE A 52 6.73 -18.18 -0.90
N ASP A 53 7.86 -17.87 -1.54
CA ASP A 53 8.05 -16.73 -2.45
C ASP A 53 7.37 -17.00 -3.80
N LEU A 54 6.23 -16.34 -4.03
CA LEU A 54 5.43 -16.55 -5.25
C LEU A 54 6.10 -15.98 -6.49
N HIS A 55 6.92 -14.93 -6.34
CA HIS A 55 7.67 -14.37 -7.46
C HIS A 55 8.72 -15.36 -7.96
N LEU A 56 9.47 -16.01 -7.06
CA LEU A 56 10.46 -17.02 -7.46
C LEU A 56 9.81 -18.27 -8.08
N LEU A 57 8.61 -18.68 -7.63
CA LEU A 57 7.85 -19.72 -8.31
C LEU A 57 7.42 -19.30 -9.72
N ALA A 58 7.02 -18.02 -9.90
CA ALA A 58 6.68 -17.47 -11.21
C ALA A 58 7.89 -17.41 -12.14
N GLU A 59 9.05 -16.93 -11.67
CA GLU A 59 10.31 -16.89 -12.44
C GLU A 59 10.73 -18.29 -12.92
N ALA A 60 10.55 -19.31 -12.07
CA ALA A 60 10.81 -20.70 -12.42
C ALA A 60 9.78 -21.32 -13.40
N GLY A 61 8.78 -20.55 -13.85
CA GLY A 61 7.71 -21.01 -14.75
C GLY A 61 6.75 -22.01 -14.11
N LEU A 62 6.69 -22.05 -12.77
CA LEU A 62 5.80 -22.94 -12.03
C LEU A 62 4.39 -22.36 -11.87
N LEU A 63 4.17 -21.10 -12.22
CA LEU A 63 2.85 -20.44 -12.21
C LEU A 63 2.37 -20.06 -13.62
N ASP A 64 2.97 -20.62 -14.67
CA ASP A 64 2.58 -20.39 -16.07
C ASP A 64 1.40 -21.29 -16.49
N ASN A 65 0.67 -20.87 -17.53
CA ASN A 65 -0.44 -21.61 -18.15
C ASN A 65 -1.54 -22.02 -17.15
N LEU A 66 -1.92 -21.10 -16.26
CA LEU A 66 -3.02 -21.32 -15.32
C LEU A 66 -4.32 -21.57 -16.08
N LEU A 67 -5.07 -22.60 -15.65
CA LEU A 67 -6.31 -23.00 -16.28
C LEU A 67 -7.51 -22.42 -15.54
N MET A 68 -8.44 -21.83 -16.28
CA MET A 68 -9.78 -21.50 -15.81
C MET A 68 -10.73 -22.65 -16.12
N THR A 69 -11.67 -22.91 -15.20
CA THR A 69 -12.83 -23.78 -15.47
C THR A 69 -14.08 -22.93 -15.60
N THR A 70 -14.76 -23.02 -16.74
CA THR A 70 -16.09 -22.41 -16.91
C THR A 70 -17.17 -23.42 -16.51
N GLU A 71 -18.23 -22.95 -15.85
CA GLU A 71 -19.36 -23.79 -15.40
C GLU A 71 -20.37 -24.10 -16.53
N SER A 72 -20.11 -23.66 -17.76
CA SER A 72 -21.05 -23.83 -18.88
C SER A 72 -20.84 -25.17 -19.61
N ASP A 73 -21.81 -26.07 -19.40
CA ASP A 73 -22.13 -27.30 -20.13
C ASP A 73 -21.20 -28.51 -20.01
N GLU A 74 -21.81 -29.69 -20.18
CA GLU A 74 -21.30 -31.07 -19.97
C GLU A 74 -19.96 -31.42 -20.66
N SER A 75 -19.35 -30.49 -21.40
CA SER A 75 -17.95 -30.54 -21.82
C SER A 75 -17.14 -29.49 -21.05
N ARG A 76 -16.47 -29.90 -19.96
CA ARG A 76 -15.52 -29.06 -19.23
C ARG A 76 -14.37 -28.61 -20.14
N CYS A 77 -14.49 -27.44 -20.76
CA CYS A 77 -13.42 -26.81 -21.51
C CYS A 77 -12.54 -26.01 -20.53
N SER A 78 -11.27 -26.40 -20.38
CA SER A 78 -10.29 -25.62 -19.63
C SER A 78 -9.61 -24.63 -20.57
N GLU A 79 -9.74 -23.33 -20.30
CA GLU A 79 -9.06 -22.28 -21.06
C GLU A 79 -7.85 -21.76 -20.27
N ILE A 80 -6.78 -21.40 -20.98
CA ILE A 80 -5.59 -20.79 -20.38
C ILE A 80 -5.91 -19.32 -20.08
N ILE A 81 -5.61 -18.88 -18.86
CA ILE A 81 -5.69 -17.48 -18.47
C ILE A 81 -4.53 -16.73 -19.15
N THR A 82 -4.83 -15.92 -20.17
CA THR A 82 -3.81 -15.18 -20.94
C THR A 82 -3.51 -13.79 -20.37
N ASN A 83 -4.45 -13.19 -19.64
CA ASN A 83 -4.37 -11.82 -19.13
C ASN A 83 -3.88 -11.73 -17.68
N PHE A 84 -3.09 -12.72 -17.24
CA PHE A 84 -2.49 -12.75 -15.91
C PHE A 84 -0.97 -12.95 -16.03
N HIS A 85 -0.21 -12.02 -15.48
CA HIS A 85 1.26 -12.03 -15.55
C HIS A 85 1.85 -12.30 -14.16
N PRO A 86 2.01 -13.58 -13.74
CA PRO A 86 2.40 -13.93 -12.37
C PRO A 86 3.74 -13.34 -11.94
N ARG A 87 4.69 -13.16 -12.87
CA ARG A 87 6.01 -12.56 -12.58
C ARG A 87 5.89 -11.10 -12.13
N ILE A 88 5.00 -10.34 -12.77
CA ILE A 88 4.73 -8.93 -12.47
C ILE A 88 3.86 -8.81 -11.22
N VAL A 89 2.80 -9.60 -11.14
CA VAL A 89 1.83 -9.53 -10.03
C VAL A 89 2.50 -9.94 -8.72
N PHE A 90 3.26 -11.03 -8.69
CA PHE A 90 3.85 -11.52 -7.45
C PHE A 90 5.16 -10.80 -7.06
N SER A 91 5.76 -10.00 -7.96
CA SER A 91 6.85 -9.09 -7.58
C SER A 91 6.37 -7.84 -6.85
N GLN A 92 5.07 -7.56 -6.82
CA GLN A 92 4.54 -6.34 -6.21
C GLN A 92 4.71 -6.35 -4.68
N PRO A 93 4.94 -5.17 -4.06
CA PRO A 93 5.06 -5.03 -2.61
C PRO A 93 3.71 -5.09 -1.88
N THR A 94 2.61 -5.34 -2.59
CA THR A 94 1.26 -5.48 -2.06
C THR A 94 0.47 -6.50 -2.88
N LEU A 95 -0.59 -7.07 -2.30
CA LEU A 95 -1.50 -7.98 -3.00
C LEU A 95 -2.51 -7.26 -3.91
N ASN A 96 -2.55 -5.93 -3.99
CA ASN A 96 -3.60 -5.18 -4.72
C ASN A 96 -3.76 -5.65 -6.19
N GLU A 97 -2.66 -5.85 -6.92
CA GLU A 97 -2.70 -6.33 -8.31
C GLU A 97 -3.21 -7.77 -8.43
N PHE A 98 -2.95 -8.62 -7.43
CA PHE A 98 -3.52 -9.95 -7.41
C PHE A 98 -5.00 -9.92 -7.00
N MET A 99 -5.34 -9.09 -6.02
CA MET A 99 -6.71 -8.85 -5.57
C MET A 99 -7.55 -8.23 -6.67
N SER A 100 -7.01 -7.42 -7.60
CA SER A 100 -7.77 -6.79 -8.68
C SER A 100 -8.20 -7.78 -9.77
N CYS A 101 -7.54 -8.95 -9.85
CA CYS A 101 -7.94 -10.03 -10.73
C CYS A 101 -9.33 -10.58 -10.35
N GLU A 102 -10.01 -11.23 -11.29
CA GLU A 102 -11.27 -11.91 -11.01
C GLU A 102 -11.06 -13.19 -10.20
N LYS A 103 -12.11 -13.64 -9.50
CA LYS A 103 -12.10 -14.82 -8.60
C LYS A 103 -11.54 -16.08 -9.26
N HIS A 104 -11.81 -16.29 -10.55
CA HIS A 104 -11.32 -17.46 -11.27
C HIS A 104 -9.78 -17.52 -11.33
N VAL A 105 -9.09 -16.37 -11.35
CA VAL A 105 -7.63 -16.28 -11.29
C VAL A 105 -7.13 -16.71 -9.90
N TRP A 106 -7.80 -16.25 -8.83
CA TRP A 106 -7.44 -16.64 -7.46
C TRP A 106 -7.58 -18.15 -7.25
N VAL A 107 -8.66 -18.73 -7.77
CA VAL A 107 -8.91 -20.19 -7.77
C VAL A 107 -7.80 -20.92 -8.52
N ALA A 108 -7.43 -20.44 -9.71
CA ALA A 108 -6.39 -21.07 -10.53
C ALA A 108 -5.01 -21.05 -9.84
N VAL A 109 -4.62 -19.91 -9.25
CA VAL A 109 -3.38 -19.80 -8.46
C VAL A 109 -3.40 -20.74 -7.26
N ARG A 110 -4.51 -20.75 -6.50
CA ARG A 110 -4.67 -21.66 -5.35
C ARG A 110 -4.50 -23.12 -5.76
N ASN A 111 -5.21 -23.56 -6.80
CA ASN A 111 -5.14 -24.94 -7.29
C ASN A 111 -3.73 -25.30 -7.78
N ARG A 112 -3.04 -24.33 -8.38
CA ARG A 112 -1.66 -24.51 -8.81
C ARG A 112 -0.70 -24.68 -7.63
N LEU A 113 -0.85 -23.89 -6.57
CA LEU A 113 -0.08 -24.05 -5.34
C LEU A 113 -0.36 -25.40 -4.67
N LEU A 114 -1.63 -25.81 -4.59
CA LEU A 114 -1.99 -27.15 -4.09
C LEU A 114 -1.30 -28.25 -4.89
N SER A 115 -1.32 -28.16 -6.23
CA SER A 115 -0.64 -29.12 -7.12
C SER A 115 0.87 -29.21 -6.83
N LEU A 116 1.55 -28.08 -6.60
CA LEU A 116 2.99 -28.05 -6.33
C LEU A 116 3.37 -28.63 -4.97
N PHE A 117 2.48 -28.60 -3.98
CA PHE A 117 2.75 -29.04 -2.61
C PHE A 117 2.08 -30.36 -2.24
N LEU A 118 1.22 -30.93 -3.10
CA LEU A 118 0.57 -32.22 -2.88
C LEU A 118 1.58 -33.37 -3.01
N ASP A 119 1.55 -34.34 -2.09
CA ASP A 119 2.35 -35.56 -2.21
C ASP A 119 1.87 -36.41 -3.39
N SER A 120 2.79 -36.85 -4.25
CA SER A 120 2.55 -37.74 -5.39
C SER A 120 1.82 -39.05 -5.06
N SER A 121 1.92 -39.53 -3.81
CA SER A 121 1.20 -40.71 -3.31
C SER A 121 -0.26 -40.41 -2.94
N SER A 122 -0.64 -39.13 -2.85
CA SER A 122 -1.98 -38.68 -2.52
C SER A 122 -2.81 -38.46 -3.78
N SER A 123 -3.51 -39.49 -4.24
CA SER A 123 -4.60 -39.31 -5.21
C SER A 123 -5.79 -38.68 -4.47
N SER A 124 -6.24 -37.49 -4.88
CA SER A 124 -7.49 -36.91 -4.36
C SER A 124 -8.67 -37.68 -4.95
N SER A 125 -9.03 -38.81 -4.35
CA SER A 125 -10.30 -39.48 -4.59
C SER A 125 -11.34 -38.92 -3.62
N ASN A 126 -12.30 -38.17 -4.18
CA ASN A 126 -13.56 -37.73 -3.56
C ASN A 126 -13.45 -36.85 -2.30
N ASN A 127 -13.73 -35.55 -2.46
CA ASN A 127 -14.56 -34.81 -1.52
C ASN A 127 -15.13 -33.55 -2.19
N ASP A 128 -16.43 -33.37 -2.02
CA ASP A 128 -17.26 -32.33 -2.62
C ASP A 128 -16.80 -30.93 -2.16
N ILE A 129 -16.50 -30.05 -3.13
CA ILE A 129 -16.90 -28.63 -3.19
C ILE A 129 -16.25 -27.89 -4.37
N ILE A 130 -15.14 -28.34 -4.96
CA ILE A 130 -14.67 -27.85 -6.29
C ILE A 130 -13.98 -29.01 -7.03
N GLN A 131 -14.70 -29.70 -7.91
CA GLN A 131 -14.16 -30.86 -8.65
C GLN A 131 -13.20 -30.44 -9.78
N ILE A 132 -11.97 -30.05 -9.46
CA ILE A 132 -10.83 -30.26 -10.36
C ILE A 132 -9.98 -31.36 -9.74
N ALA A 133 -9.68 -32.41 -10.50
CA ALA A 133 -8.66 -33.36 -10.08
C ALA A 133 -7.32 -32.62 -10.05
N ILE A 134 -6.92 -32.15 -8.86
CA ILE A 134 -5.62 -31.53 -8.65
C ILE A 134 -4.59 -32.66 -8.66
N HIS A 135 -3.78 -32.70 -9.71
CA HIS A 135 -2.69 -33.65 -9.85
C HIS A 135 -1.41 -33.05 -9.25
N ALA A 136 -0.61 -33.88 -8.58
CA ALA A 136 0.67 -33.45 -8.04
C ALA A 136 1.63 -33.03 -9.18
N ASP A 137 2.28 -31.89 -9.03
CA ASP A 137 3.38 -31.43 -9.89
C ASP A 137 4.69 -31.47 -9.10
N ASN A 138 5.49 -32.51 -9.37
CA ASN A 138 6.70 -32.77 -8.61
C ASN A 138 7.89 -31.88 -9.00
N ARG A 139 7.73 -30.92 -9.94
CA ARG A 139 8.83 -30.04 -10.37
C ARG A 139 9.45 -29.26 -9.22
N LEU A 140 8.64 -28.79 -8.26
CA LEU A 140 9.17 -28.14 -7.06
C LEU A 140 9.81 -29.15 -6.10
N GLN A 141 9.12 -30.26 -5.83
CA GLN A 141 9.61 -31.33 -4.94
C GLN A 141 10.98 -31.91 -5.37
N GLN A 142 11.25 -31.96 -6.68
CA GLN A 142 12.50 -32.49 -7.24
C GLN A 142 13.61 -31.44 -7.38
N ASN A 143 13.34 -30.16 -7.11
CA ASN A 143 14.28 -29.06 -7.29
C ASN A 143 14.74 -28.48 -5.95
N SER A 144 15.72 -29.12 -5.30
CA SER A 144 16.25 -28.70 -4.00
C SER A 144 16.87 -27.30 -4.02
N ALA A 145 17.46 -26.89 -5.16
CA ALA A 145 18.00 -25.55 -5.31
C ALA A 145 16.89 -24.49 -5.24
N LEU A 146 15.80 -24.69 -6.00
CA LEU A 146 14.65 -23.78 -5.95
C LEU A 146 13.96 -23.79 -4.59
N GLN A 147 13.81 -24.95 -3.94
CA GLN A 147 13.28 -25.04 -2.58
C GLN A 147 14.05 -24.15 -1.61
N SER A 148 15.38 -24.22 -1.61
CA SER A 148 16.22 -23.39 -0.74
C SER A 148 16.13 -21.89 -1.01
N GLN A 149 15.67 -21.51 -2.21
CA GLN A 149 15.53 -20.11 -2.61
C GLN A 149 14.14 -19.54 -2.34
N CYS A 150 13.08 -20.34 -2.56
CA CYS A 150 11.69 -19.86 -2.48
C CYS A 150 10.98 -20.25 -1.19
N MET A 151 11.54 -21.13 -0.35
CA MET A 151 10.93 -21.57 0.90
C MET A 151 11.71 -21.02 2.09
N HIS A 152 11.11 -20.10 2.82
CA HIS A 152 11.74 -19.41 3.94
C HIS A 152 11.05 -19.78 5.25
N PRO A 153 11.79 -20.05 6.34
CA PRO A 153 11.18 -20.27 7.64
C PRO A 153 10.32 -19.06 8.07
N LEU A 154 9.11 -19.32 8.56
CA LEU A 154 8.23 -18.26 9.08
C LEU A 154 8.90 -17.47 10.21
N SER A 155 9.72 -18.12 11.03
CA SER A 155 10.42 -17.50 12.17
C SER A 155 11.43 -16.39 11.76
N THR A 156 11.97 -16.45 10.55
CA THR A 156 12.95 -15.48 10.03
C THR A 156 12.39 -14.59 8.93
N THR A 157 11.11 -14.72 8.60
CA THR A 157 10.44 -13.93 7.57
C THR A 157 9.88 -12.66 8.19
N LEU A 158 10.07 -11.51 7.53
CA LEU A 158 9.47 -10.24 7.95
C LEU A 158 8.13 -10.04 7.25
N TYR A 159 7.04 -9.94 8.02
CA TYR A 159 5.72 -9.70 7.47
C TYR A 159 5.43 -8.21 7.32
N HIS A 160 4.67 -7.87 6.28
CA HIS A 160 4.19 -6.53 5.98
C HIS A 160 2.67 -6.49 5.94
N LEU A 161 2.12 -5.28 5.78
CA LEU A 161 0.70 -5.12 5.47
C LEU A 161 0.40 -5.81 4.12
N PRO A 162 -0.64 -6.65 4.02
CA PRO A 162 -0.88 -7.46 2.82
C PRO A 162 -1.32 -6.64 1.61
N ALA A 163 -1.92 -5.46 1.80
CA ALA A 163 -2.38 -4.58 0.73
C ALA A 163 -2.14 -3.11 1.09
N SER A 164 -2.04 -2.26 0.07
CA SER A 164 -2.28 -0.83 0.22
C SER A 164 -3.78 -0.63 0.37
N ILE A 165 -4.22 -0.32 1.58
CA ILE A 165 -5.65 -0.11 1.89
C ILE A 165 -6.04 1.27 1.38
N GLY A 166 -6.90 1.33 0.37
CA GLY A 166 -7.52 2.57 -0.09
C GLY A 166 -8.42 3.10 1.00
N ASP A 167 -9.58 2.47 1.15
CA ASP A 167 -10.55 2.78 2.18
C ASP A 167 -10.69 1.64 3.21
N TYR A 168 -10.80 2.02 4.48
CA TYR A 168 -11.16 1.15 5.59
C TYR A 168 -12.55 1.54 6.08
N THR A 169 -13.47 0.58 6.15
CA THR A 169 -14.81 0.76 6.73
C THR A 169 -15.06 -0.27 7.82
N ASP A 170 -15.61 0.20 8.93
CA ASP A 170 -15.95 -0.63 10.08
C ASP A 170 -17.46 -0.74 10.21
N PHE A 171 -17.97 -1.96 10.23
CA PHE A 171 -19.39 -2.24 10.40
C PHE A 171 -19.76 -2.42 11.87
N TYR A 172 -21.05 -2.63 12.12
CA TYR A 172 -21.57 -2.82 13.47
C TYR A 172 -22.50 -4.03 13.53
N SER A 173 -22.04 -5.16 13.01
CA SER A 173 -22.94 -6.23 12.53
C SER A 173 -23.19 -7.39 13.49
N SER A 174 -22.66 -7.33 14.71
CA SER A 174 -22.91 -8.29 15.79
C SER A 174 -24.10 -7.84 16.63
N ARG A 175 -25.16 -8.66 16.69
CA ARG A 175 -26.41 -8.30 17.39
C ARG A 175 -26.20 -8.23 18.89
N GLU A 176 -25.50 -9.20 19.44
CA GLU A 176 -25.15 -9.28 20.85
C GLU A 176 -24.32 -8.07 21.27
N HIS A 177 -23.31 -7.70 20.48
CA HIS A 177 -22.50 -6.52 20.76
C HIS A 177 -23.34 -5.23 20.74
N ALA A 178 -24.13 -5.02 19.67
CA ALA A 178 -25.01 -3.86 19.55
C ALA A 178 -26.02 -3.76 20.70
N THR A 179 -26.56 -4.90 21.13
CA THR A 179 -27.49 -5.01 22.25
C THR A 179 -26.79 -4.69 23.57
N ASN A 180 -25.61 -5.26 23.82
CA ASN A 180 -24.84 -5.03 25.05
C ASN A 180 -24.49 -3.55 25.22
N VAL A 181 -23.92 -2.92 24.19
CA VAL A 181 -23.63 -1.48 24.20
C VAL A 181 -24.93 -0.70 24.37
N GLY A 182 -25.98 -1.05 23.62
CA GLY A 182 -27.30 -0.46 23.77
C GLY A 182 -27.83 -0.45 25.20
N ILE A 183 -27.76 -1.59 25.90
CA ILE A 183 -28.17 -1.70 27.30
C ILE A 183 -27.37 -0.76 28.20
N MET A 184 -26.04 -0.68 28.02
CA MET A 184 -25.16 0.15 28.85
C MET A 184 -25.36 1.66 28.67
N PHE A 185 -25.92 2.09 27.54
CA PHE A 185 -26.08 3.51 27.19
C PHE A 185 -27.54 3.99 27.19
N ARG A 186 -28.49 3.13 26.80
CA ARG A 186 -29.92 3.48 26.59
C ARG A 186 -30.88 2.61 27.41
N GLY A 187 -30.38 1.60 28.12
CA GLY A 187 -31.20 0.64 28.85
C GLY A 187 -31.75 -0.49 27.98
N ARG A 188 -32.33 -1.50 28.62
CA ARG A 188 -32.72 -2.77 27.97
C ARG A 188 -33.80 -2.62 26.92
N ASP A 189 -34.78 -1.74 27.17
CA ASP A 189 -35.94 -1.59 26.29
C ASP A 189 -35.61 -0.85 24.98
N ASN A 190 -34.49 -0.12 24.95
CA ASN A 190 -34.05 0.70 23.81
C ASN A 190 -32.63 0.33 23.35
N ALA A 191 -32.27 -0.95 23.50
CA ALA A 191 -30.92 -1.43 23.26
C ALA A 191 -30.51 -1.26 21.79
N LEU A 192 -31.26 -1.84 20.85
CA LEU A 192 -30.98 -1.66 19.42
C LEU A 192 -31.62 -0.37 18.91
N GLN A 193 -30.88 0.34 18.06
CA GLN A 193 -31.44 1.47 17.33
C GLN A 193 -32.41 0.97 16.25
N PRO A 194 -33.45 1.75 15.88
CA PRO A 194 -34.49 1.30 14.97
C PRO A 194 -33.98 0.80 13.62
N ASN A 195 -32.88 1.37 13.09
CA ASN A 195 -32.32 1.03 11.79
C ASN A 195 -31.48 -0.26 11.78
N TRP A 196 -31.01 -0.73 12.94
CA TRP A 196 -29.97 -1.76 13.02
C TRP A 196 -30.37 -3.10 12.40
N LEU A 197 -31.65 -3.47 12.49
CA LEU A 197 -32.21 -4.69 11.88
C LEU A 197 -32.59 -4.53 10.41
N HIS A 198 -32.49 -3.33 9.84
CA HIS A 198 -32.88 -3.05 8.45
C HIS A 198 -31.68 -2.89 7.51
N LEU A 199 -30.51 -2.52 8.04
CA LEU A 199 -29.28 -2.34 7.27
C LEU A 199 -28.04 -2.64 8.12
N PRO A 200 -26.94 -3.11 7.50
CA PRO A 200 -25.66 -3.26 8.18
C PRO A 200 -25.05 -1.86 8.40
N VAL A 201 -25.29 -1.28 9.57
CA VAL A 201 -24.73 0.02 9.94
C VAL A 201 -23.19 -0.06 9.92
N GLY A 202 -22.53 0.95 9.37
CA GLY A 202 -21.08 1.08 9.38
C GLY A 202 -20.64 2.54 9.24
N TYR A 203 -19.34 2.78 9.39
CA TYR A 203 -18.71 4.10 9.28
C TYR A 203 -17.32 3.98 8.64
N HIS A 204 -16.84 5.06 8.04
CA HIS A 204 -15.48 5.10 7.50
C HIS A 204 -14.47 5.10 8.65
N GLY A 205 -13.61 4.09 8.68
CA GLY A 205 -12.45 4.02 9.56
C GLY A 205 -11.29 4.86 9.01
N ARG A 206 -10.09 4.63 9.55
CA ARG A 206 -8.88 5.35 9.12
C ARG A 206 -7.84 4.41 8.53
N SER A 207 -7.72 4.37 7.20
CA SER A 207 -6.76 3.50 6.49
C SER A 207 -5.30 3.75 6.91
N SER A 208 -4.90 5.00 7.15
CA SER A 208 -3.51 5.37 7.44
C SER A 208 -2.98 4.84 8.77
N SER A 209 -3.84 4.37 9.67
CA SER A 209 -3.49 3.84 10.98
C SER A 209 -3.84 2.36 11.14
N VAL A 210 -4.03 1.65 10.01
CA VAL A 210 -4.06 0.18 10.00
C VAL A 210 -2.63 -0.35 9.94
N TYR A 211 -2.23 -1.06 10.98
CA TYR A 211 -0.89 -1.63 11.13
C TYR A 211 -0.94 -3.17 11.05
N PRO A 212 0.08 -3.82 10.46
CA PRO A 212 0.19 -5.28 10.52
C PRO A 212 0.59 -5.73 11.93
N SER A 213 0.21 -6.95 12.29
CA SER A 213 0.85 -7.69 13.38
C SER A 213 2.26 -8.07 12.95
N LEU A 214 3.28 -7.70 13.73
CA LEU A 214 4.64 -8.13 13.48
C LEU A 214 4.78 -9.62 13.85
N ALA A 215 5.55 -10.36 13.06
CA ALA A 215 6.17 -11.59 13.50
C ALA A 215 7.59 -11.61 12.94
N SER A 216 8.58 -11.55 13.81
CA SER A 216 9.93 -12.00 13.51
C SER A 216 10.68 -12.17 14.82
N SER A 217 11.43 -13.26 14.95
CA SER A 217 12.45 -13.41 15.98
C SER A 217 13.78 -12.77 15.58
N ALA A 218 13.84 -12.08 14.43
CA ALA A 218 15.05 -11.42 13.95
C ALA A 218 15.34 -10.17 14.80
N ALA A 219 16.41 -10.25 15.57
CA ALA A 219 16.95 -9.13 16.35
C ALA A 219 17.37 -7.99 15.42
N THR A 220 16.55 -6.95 15.32
CA THR A 220 17.00 -5.66 14.79
C THR A 220 17.52 -4.82 15.97
N ALA A 221 18.84 -4.80 16.13
CA ALA A 221 19.66 -3.94 17.00
C ALA A 221 19.31 -3.86 18.49
N GLU A 222 20.37 -3.73 19.28
CA GLU A 222 20.44 -3.85 20.74
C GLU A 222 19.55 -2.84 21.49
N ASN A 223 18.84 -3.36 22.52
CA ASN A 223 18.48 -2.73 23.82
C ASN A 223 17.02 -2.83 24.31
N ASP A 224 16.07 -3.39 23.55
CA ASP A 224 14.65 -3.49 24.01
C ASP A 224 13.97 -4.86 23.78
N CYS A 225 14.77 -5.86 23.39
CA CYS A 225 14.33 -7.12 22.76
C CYS A 225 13.57 -8.07 23.71
N GLU A 226 13.89 -8.08 25.00
CA GLU A 226 13.33 -9.08 25.92
C GLU A 226 11.92 -8.73 26.43
N ARG A 227 11.53 -7.43 26.46
CA ARG A 227 10.22 -7.02 27.02
C ARG A 227 9.09 -6.91 26.00
N ASN A 228 9.42 -6.85 24.71
CA ASN A 228 8.47 -6.71 23.60
C ASN A 228 8.29 -8.00 22.80
N SER A 229 8.42 -9.15 23.45
CA SER A 229 8.15 -10.46 22.83
C SER A 229 7.12 -11.28 23.63
N VAL A 230 6.42 -12.17 22.93
CA VAL A 230 5.56 -13.20 23.51
C VAL A 230 5.90 -14.53 22.85
N GLY A 231 6.28 -15.53 23.64
CA GLY A 231 6.75 -16.81 23.09
C GLY A 231 7.98 -16.70 22.18
N GLY A 232 8.77 -15.61 22.29
CA GLY A 232 9.93 -15.34 21.42
C GLY A 232 9.64 -14.53 20.15
N GLU A 233 8.37 -14.20 19.87
CA GLU A 233 7.97 -13.39 18.71
C GLU A 233 7.83 -11.91 19.10
N LYS A 234 8.40 -10.99 18.29
CA LYS A 234 8.26 -9.54 18.48
C LYS A 234 6.83 -9.09 18.18
N LEU A 235 6.22 -8.34 19.09
CA LEU A 235 4.86 -7.80 18.92
C LEU A 235 4.86 -6.43 18.22
N SER A 236 3.76 -6.11 17.54
CA SER A 236 3.44 -4.72 17.20
C SER A 236 3.24 -3.89 18.46
N THR A 237 3.27 -2.57 18.34
CA THR A 237 3.00 -1.66 19.47
C THR A 237 1.90 -0.67 19.13
N VAL A 238 1.10 -0.33 20.13
CA VAL A 238 0.02 0.66 20.02
C VAL A 238 0.14 1.62 21.17
N ARG A 239 0.19 2.91 20.89
CA ARG A 239 0.33 3.93 21.93
C ARG A 239 -1.03 4.31 22.50
N ARG A 240 -1.15 4.34 23.83
CA ARG A 240 -2.34 4.91 24.49
C ARG A 240 -2.55 6.35 24.02
N PRO A 241 -3.72 6.70 23.47
CA PRO A 241 -3.96 8.04 22.99
C PRO A 241 -4.22 9.00 24.15
N CYS A 242 -3.78 10.25 23.98
CA CYS A 242 -4.30 11.38 24.73
C CYS A 242 -5.44 12.02 23.94
N GLY A 243 -6.43 12.60 24.64
CA GLY A 243 -7.54 13.29 24.01
C GLY A 243 -8.39 14.07 24.99
N GLN A 244 -9.53 14.59 24.53
CA GLN A 244 -10.48 15.26 25.39
C GLN A 244 -11.33 14.25 26.16
N LEU A 245 -11.36 14.41 27.49
CA LEU A 245 -12.11 13.59 28.42
C LEU A 245 -13.10 14.47 29.16
N GLN A 246 -14.35 14.01 29.26
CA GLN A 246 -15.37 14.72 30.04
C GLN A 246 -14.95 14.83 31.52
N VAL A 247 -15.03 16.03 32.11
CA VAL A 247 -14.65 16.27 33.52
C VAL A 247 -15.57 15.50 34.46
N ASP A 248 -16.87 15.65 34.24
CA ASP A 248 -17.92 14.97 35.01
C ASP A 248 -18.74 14.09 34.06
N PRO A 249 -18.67 12.76 34.18
CA PRO A 249 -19.38 11.84 33.30
C PRO A 249 -20.92 11.99 33.30
N LEU A 250 -21.48 12.67 34.31
CA LEU A 250 -22.91 12.91 34.47
C LEU A 250 -23.34 14.33 34.08
N ASP A 251 -22.40 15.28 34.02
CA ASP A 251 -22.69 16.69 33.72
C ASP A 251 -21.76 17.24 32.63
N PRO A 252 -22.17 17.19 31.35
CA PRO A 252 -21.42 17.76 30.23
C PRO A 252 -21.11 19.26 30.37
N ALA A 253 -21.91 20.01 31.15
CA ALA A 253 -21.75 21.46 31.29
C ALA A 253 -20.46 21.85 32.04
N LYS A 254 -19.83 20.89 32.75
CA LYS A 254 -18.55 21.09 33.42
C LYS A 254 -17.33 21.02 32.48
N GLY A 255 -17.56 20.76 31.19
CA GLY A 255 -16.52 20.79 30.16
C GLY A 255 -15.65 19.53 30.11
N SER A 256 -14.50 19.67 29.45
CA SER A 256 -13.52 18.60 29.21
C SER A 256 -12.12 18.97 29.70
N ILE A 257 -11.31 17.94 29.97
CA ILE A 257 -9.87 18.05 30.22
C ILE A 257 -9.11 17.29 29.14
N TYR A 258 -7.88 17.71 28.87
CA TYR A 258 -6.97 16.94 28.02
C TYR A 258 -6.16 15.96 28.87
N GLY A 259 -6.05 14.71 28.44
CA GLY A 259 -5.21 13.74 29.15
C GLY A 259 -5.21 12.35 28.50
N PRO A 260 -4.45 11.40 29.09
CA PRO A 260 -4.39 10.04 28.60
C PRO A 260 -5.74 9.33 28.75
N CYS A 261 -6.12 8.55 27.73
CA CYS A 261 -7.29 7.67 27.78
C CYS A 261 -7.25 6.77 29.01
N LYS A 262 -8.34 6.72 29.78
CA LYS A 262 -8.52 5.89 30.97
C LYS A 262 -9.24 4.58 30.66
N LEU A 263 -10.03 4.55 29.59
CA LEU A 263 -10.86 3.42 29.19
C LEU A 263 -10.38 2.83 27.85
N MET A 264 -9.11 2.39 27.82
CA MET A 264 -8.47 1.78 26.64
C MET A 264 -8.96 0.35 26.47
N ASP A 265 -9.34 0.00 25.24
CA ASP A 265 -10.06 -1.23 24.94
C ASP A 265 -9.57 -1.86 23.63
N PHE A 266 -9.84 -3.16 23.48
CA PHE A 266 -9.73 -3.90 22.22
C PHE A 266 -11.13 -4.14 21.65
N GLU A 267 -11.19 -4.41 20.36
CA GLU A 267 -12.39 -4.94 19.70
C GLU A 267 -12.02 -6.15 18.86
N LEU A 268 -12.53 -7.32 19.23
CA LEU A 268 -12.31 -8.56 18.49
C LEU A 268 -13.10 -8.52 17.19
N GLU A 269 -12.38 -8.48 16.07
CA GLU A 269 -12.98 -8.39 14.75
C GLU A 269 -12.34 -9.33 13.73
N VAL A 270 -13.07 -9.52 12.64
CA VAL A 270 -12.55 -10.08 11.39
C VAL A 270 -12.85 -9.05 10.31
N ALA A 271 -11.86 -8.80 9.45
CA ALA A 271 -12.03 -7.94 8.29
C ALA A 271 -11.79 -8.72 7.00
N PHE A 272 -12.39 -8.27 5.91
CA PHE A 272 -12.17 -8.84 4.59
C PHE A 272 -11.66 -7.80 3.61
N PHE A 273 -10.80 -8.28 2.70
CA PHE A 273 -10.32 -7.49 1.58
C PHE A 273 -11.27 -7.64 0.40
N VAL A 274 -11.63 -6.50 -0.20
CA VAL A 274 -12.30 -6.45 -1.50
C VAL A 274 -11.28 -6.81 -2.58
N GLY A 275 -11.65 -7.70 -3.49
CA GLY A 275 -10.95 -7.99 -4.73
C GLY A 275 -11.78 -7.63 -5.96
N GLY A 276 -11.35 -8.03 -7.15
CA GLY A 276 -11.97 -7.80 -8.44
C GLY A 276 -11.79 -6.36 -8.99
N PRO A 277 -12.17 -6.13 -10.26
CA PRO A 277 -12.06 -4.82 -10.92
C PRO A 277 -13.06 -3.81 -10.37
N THR A 278 -12.75 -2.54 -10.14
CA THR A 278 -13.70 -1.58 -9.52
C THR A 278 -15.11 -1.63 -10.16
N ASN A 279 -16.16 -1.62 -9.35
CA ASN A 279 -17.58 -1.68 -9.76
C ASN A 279 -18.05 -0.36 -10.39
N THR A 280 -17.47 -0.04 -11.55
CA THR A 280 -17.81 1.14 -12.35
C THR A 280 -18.31 0.76 -13.72
N ASP A 281 -19.32 1.46 -14.21
CA ASP A 281 -19.82 1.36 -15.57
C ASP A 281 -19.46 2.62 -16.38
N TYR A 282 -19.45 2.47 -17.70
CA TYR A 282 -19.39 3.58 -18.65
C TYR A 282 -20.80 3.83 -19.21
N GLU A 283 -21.34 5.04 -19.04
CA GLU A 283 -22.56 5.42 -19.77
C GLU A 283 -22.26 5.47 -21.28
N GLN A 284 -23.06 4.76 -22.08
CA GLN A 284 -23.03 4.89 -23.53
C GLN A 284 -23.57 6.27 -23.94
N ASP A 285 -22.71 7.29 -23.94
CA ASP A 285 -22.99 8.53 -24.65
C ASP A 285 -22.68 8.32 -26.14
N HIS A 286 -23.71 8.45 -26.99
CA HIS A 286 -23.59 8.35 -28.45
C HIS A 286 -22.66 9.41 -29.06
N ASN A 287 -22.23 10.42 -28.29
CA ASN A 287 -21.38 11.52 -28.76
C ASN A 287 -19.91 11.47 -28.29
N GLN A 288 -19.38 10.28 -27.95
CA GLN A 288 -17.95 9.88 -27.91
C GLN A 288 -16.88 10.96 -27.65
N GLN A 289 -16.97 11.78 -26.59
CA GLN A 289 -15.83 12.63 -26.23
C GLN A 289 -15.25 12.38 -24.83
N HIS A 290 -16.00 12.36 -23.73
CA HIS A 290 -15.39 12.12 -22.39
C HIS A 290 -16.30 11.24 -21.50
N GLN A 291 -15.95 9.96 -21.31
CA GLN A 291 -16.68 9.06 -20.42
C GLN A 291 -15.94 8.92 -19.08
N GLN A 292 -16.47 9.53 -18.02
CA GLN A 292 -16.03 9.29 -16.65
C GLN A 292 -16.70 8.02 -16.13
N PRO A 293 -15.94 7.02 -15.62
CA PRO A 293 -16.53 5.82 -15.03
C PRO A 293 -17.36 6.20 -13.81
N ARG A 294 -18.59 5.68 -13.70
CA ARG A 294 -19.49 5.90 -12.56
C ARG A 294 -19.61 4.63 -11.75
N GLY A 295 -19.46 4.73 -10.43
CA GLY A 295 -19.70 3.62 -9.53
C GLY A 295 -21.15 3.13 -9.62
N ARG A 296 -21.35 1.82 -9.51
CA ARG A 296 -22.67 1.18 -9.55
C ARG A 296 -22.84 0.19 -8.40
N PRO A 297 -24.06 -0.08 -7.94
CA PRO A 297 -24.28 -1.08 -6.90
C PRO A 297 -23.77 -2.47 -7.30
N LEU A 298 -23.27 -3.22 -6.31
CA LEU A 298 -23.01 -4.64 -6.43
C LEU A 298 -24.28 -5.43 -6.10
N THR A 299 -24.54 -6.47 -6.87
CA THR A 299 -25.47 -7.53 -6.46
C THR A 299 -24.83 -8.39 -5.37
N LEU A 300 -25.64 -9.17 -4.66
CA LEU A 300 -25.14 -10.08 -3.63
C LEU A 300 -24.20 -11.16 -4.18
N SER A 301 -24.51 -11.71 -5.36
CA SER A 301 -23.64 -12.68 -6.03
C SER A 301 -22.30 -12.05 -6.39
N GLU A 302 -22.31 -10.85 -6.97
CA GLU A 302 -21.06 -10.14 -7.25
C GLU A 302 -20.29 -9.91 -5.95
N ALA A 303 -20.93 -9.36 -4.91
CA ALA A 303 -20.29 -9.11 -3.62
C ALA A 303 -19.64 -10.36 -3.01
N GLN A 304 -20.26 -11.55 -3.13
CA GLN A 304 -19.65 -12.81 -2.72
C GLN A 304 -18.36 -13.13 -3.49
N ASP A 305 -18.33 -12.85 -4.80
CA ASP A 305 -17.15 -13.03 -5.64
C ASP A 305 -16.09 -11.92 -5.47
N ARG A 306 -16.49 -10.76 -4.92
CA ARG A 306 -15.59 -9.66 -4.56
C ARG A 306 -14.86 -9.86 -3.24
N ILE A 307 -15.22 -10.85 -2.42
CA ILE A 307 -14.51 -11.09 -1.17
C ILE A 307 -13.28 -11.96 -1.45
N PHE A 308 -12.10 -11.32 -1.49
CA PHE A 308 -10.83 -12.01 -1.72
C PHE A 308 -10.50 -12.95 -0.56
N GLY A 309 -10.54 -12.43 0.66
CA GLY A 309 -10.21 -13.18 1.86
C GLY A 309 -10.26 -12.34 3.12
N TYR A 310 -9.93 -12.97 4.24
CA TYR A 310 -10.18 -12.48 5.58
C TYR A 310 -8.90 -12.40 6.41
N VAL A 311 -8.87 -11.46 7.35
CA VAL A 311 -7.83 -11.26 8.37
C VAL A 311 -8.49 -11.08 9.74
N LEU A 312 -7.77 -11.42 10.81
CA LEU A 312 -8.13 -10.97 12.16
C LEU A 312 -7.87 -9.48 12.28
N MET A 313 -8.67 -8.81 13.09
CA MET A 313 -8.56 -7.39 13.31
C MET A 313 -8.82 -7.01 14.76
N ASN A 314 -8.05 -6.04 15.26
CA ASN A 314 -8.26 -5.37 16.52
C ASN A 314 -8.44 -3.87 16.29
N ASP A 315 -9.68 -3.39 16.45
CA ASP A 315 -10.01 -1.97 16.33
C ASP A 315 -9.87 -1.27 17.69
N TRP A 316 -8.65 -0.82 17.98
CA TRP A 316 -8.32 -0.25 19.29
C TRP A 316 -9.18 0.96 19.60
N SER A 317 -9.68 1.01 20.84
CA SER A 317 -10.74 1.95 21.18
C SER A 317 -10.46 2.69 22.48
N ALA A 318 -10.54 4.02 22.44
CA ALA A 318 -10.48 4.89 23.61
C ALA A 318 -11.89 5.33 24.03
N ARG A 319 -12.56 4.54 24.88
CA ARG A 319 -14.01 4.63 25.13
C ARG A 319 -14.47 5.94 25.76
N ASP A 320 -13.64 6.53 26.61
CA ASP A 320 -13.90 7.81 27.26
C ASP A 320 -13.80 9.00 26.29
N ILE A 321 -12.82 8.97 25.38
CA ILE A 321 -12.73 9.92 24.25
C ILE A 321 -13.94 9.72 23.34
N GLN A 322 -14.24 8.47 22.97
CA GLN A 322 -15.34 8.11 22.06
C GLN A 322 -16.67 8.66 22.56
N LYS A 323 -17.00 8.43 23.84
CA LYS A 323 -18.25 8.89 24.46
C LYS A 323 -18.42 10.41 24.34
N TRP A 324 -17.34 11.18 24.41
CA TRP A 324 -17.38 12.64 24.35
C TRP A 324 -17.52 13.17 22.92
N GLU A 325 -16.88 12.53 21.93
CA GLU A 325 -16.81 13.07 20.56
C GLU A 325 -17.91 12.57 19.61
N TYR A 326 -18.47 11.37 19.83
CA TYR A 326 -19.16 10.65 18.75
C TYR A 326 -20.52 11.21 18.34
N VAL A 327 -21.13 12.10 19.13
CA VAL A 327 -22.43 12.69 18.80
C VAL A 327 -22.21 14.04 18.10
N PRO A 328 -22.72 14.25 16.87
CA PRO A 328 -23.56 13.35 16.06
C PRO A 328 -22.81 12.55 14.98
N LEU A 329 -21.50 12.77 14.79
CA LEU A 329 -20.79 12.38 13.56
C LEU A 329 -20.19 10.96 13.57
N GLY A 330 -20.30 10.24 14.68
CA GLY A 330 -19.72 8.92 14.87
C GLY A 330 -18.30 8.94 15.46
N PRO A 331 -17.71 7.75 15.69
CA PRO A 331 -16.36 7.62 16.25
C PRO A 331 -15.31 8.28 15.36
N PHE A 332 -14.30 8.93 15.96
CA PHE A 332 -13.24 9.60 15.21
C PHE A 332 -11.87 9.42 15.86
N THR A 333 -11.42 10.33 16.74
CA THR A 333 -10.08 10.27 17.36
C THR A 333 -9.93 9.11 18.34
N SER A 334 -11.06 8.59 18.82
CA SER A 334 -11.12 7.41 19.69
C SER A 334 -10.88 6.08 18.98
N LYS A 335 -10.77 6.08 17.66
CA LYS A 335 -10.53 4.89 16.81
C LYS A 335 -9.35 5.08 15.86
N ASN A 336 -9.17 6.30 15.33
CA ASN A 336 -8.18 6.56 14.29
C ASN A 336 -6.71 6.48 14.74
N PHE A 337 -6.41 6.24 16.02
CA PHE A 337 -5.06 6.22 16.55
C PHE A 337 -4.33 4.91 16.26
N ALA A 338 -5.04 3.78 16.15
CA ALA A 338 -4.48 2.50 15.73
C ALA A 338 -5.58 1.46 15.46
N THR A 339 -5.40 0.71 14.39
CA THR A 339 -6.09 -0.55 14.11
C THR A 339 -5.02 -1.58 13.78
N THR A 340 -5.11 -2.81 14.27
CA THR A 340 -4.13 -3.88 13.96
C THR A 340 -4.79 -5.02 13.21
N ILE A 341 -4.14 -5.57 12.18
CA ILE A 341 -4.62 -6.76 11.46
C ILE A 341 -3.58 -7.89 11.44
N SER A 342 -4.03 -9.14 11.33
CA SER A 342 -3.14 -10.26 10.98
C SER A 342 -2.62 -10.12 9.54
N THR A 343 -1.47 -10.70 9.24
CA THR A 343 -0.75 -10.50 7.96
C THR A 343 -1.12 -11.49 6.87
N TRP A 344 -1.61 -12.67 7.24
CA TRP A 344 -2.01 -13.72 6.30
C TRP A 344 -3.50 -13.60 5.96
N VAL A 345 -3.79 -13.29 4.69
CA VAL A 345 -5.15 -13.19 4.14
C VAL A 345 -5.65 -14.59 3.79
N VAL A 346 -6.54 -15.12 4.63
CA VAL A 346 -7.18 -16.42 4.42
C VAL A 346 -8.27 -16.28 3.37
N THR A 347 -8.08 -16.88 2.20
CA THR A 347 -9.01 -16.71 1.08
C THR A 347 -10.42 -17.19 1.40
N SER A 348 -11.44 -16.55 0.81
CA SER A 348 -12.83 -16.99 0.93
C SER A 348 -13.02 -18.46 0.51
N MET A 349 -12.26 -18.90 -0.50
CA MET A 349 -12.23 -20.30 -0.97
C MET A 349 -11.75 -21.30 0.10
N ALA A 350 -10.82 -20.90 0.98
CA ALA A 350 -10.33 -21.75 2.07
C ALA A 350 -11.34 -21.87 3.22
N LEU A 351 -12.20 -20.85 3.37
CA LEU A 351 -13.26 -20.84 4.38
C LEU A 351 -14.54 -21.52 3.90
N GLU A 352 -14.77 -21.63 2.59
CA GLU A 352 -15.99 -22.21 2.00
C GLU A 352 -16.40 -23.55 2.62
N PRO A 353 -15.49 -24.52 2.84
CA PRO A 353 -15.87 -25.76 3.50
C PRO A 353 -16.52 -25.53 4.86
N PHE A 354 -16.17 -24.48 5.59
CA PHE A 354 -16.65 -24.15 6.94
C PHE A 354 -17.86 -23.20 6.95
N ARG A 355 -18.52 -22.97 5.81
CA ARG A 355 -19.80 -22.26 5.77
C ARG A 355 -20.82 -22.94 6.69
N CYS A 356 -21.57 -22.15 7.45
CA CYS A 356 -22.55 -22.61 8.42
C CYS A 356 -23.68 -21.60 8.62
N GLU A 357 -24.73 -22.01 9.33
CA GLU A 357 -25.77 -21.08 9.77
C GLU A 357 -25.21 -20.09 10.81
N THR A 358 -25.68 -18.85 10.77
CA THR A 358 -25.39 -17.88 11.83
C THR A 358 -26.12 -18.26 13.12
N SER A 359 -25.52 -17.95 14.27
CA SER A 359 -26.14 -18.11 15.59
C SER A 359 -27.34 -17.16 15.82
N ALA A 360 -27.51 -16.17 14.94
CA ALA A 360 -28.66 -15.28 14.93
C ALA A 360 -29.95 -15.94 14.44
N GLY A 361 -29.87 -17.11 13.78
CA GLY A 361 -31.02 -17.75 13.14
C GLY A 361 -31.41 -17.07 11.83
N VAL A 362 -32.65 -17.27 11.37
CA VAL A 362 -33.11 -16.75 10.06
C VAL A 362 -33.56 -15.29 10.16
N GLN A 363 -33.11 -14.44 9.23
CA GLN A 363 -33.58 -13.05 9.12
C GLN A 363 -35.05 -12.98 8.69
N GLY A 364 -35.83 -12.08 9.30
CA GLY A 364 -37.26 -11.91 8.98
C GLY A 364 -38.17 -13.02 9.54
N GLY A 365 -37.74 -13.68 10.61
CA GLY A 365 -38.58 -14.60 11.39
C GLY A 365 -39.69 -13.90 12.19
N VAL A 366 -40.42 -14.66 13.01
CA VAL A 366 -41.53 -14.12 13.81
C VAL A 366 -41.04 -13.01 14.74
N GLY A 367 -41.55 -11.79 14.53
CA GLY A 367 -41.22 -10.62 15.34
C GLY A 367 -40.00 -9.82 14.86
N GLU A 368 -39.38 -10.18 13.73
CA GLU A 368 -38.26 -9.44 13.14
C GLU A 368 -38.61 -8.92 11.73
N PRO A 369 -38.12 -7.73 11.34
CA PRO A 369 -38.33 -7.24 9.99
C PRO A 369 -37.57 -8.11 8.97
N THR A 370 -38.21 -8.39 7.84
CA THR A 370 -37.52 -8.98 6.69
C THR A 370 -36.58 -7.94 6.07
N PRO A 371 -35.30 -8.27 5.79
CA PRO A 371 -34.42 -7.41 5.01
C PRO A 371 -35.03 -7.04 3.65
N LEU A 372 -34.71 -5.85 3.14
CA LEU A 372 -35.12 -5.45 1.80
C LEU A 372 -34.47 -6.35 0.73
N GLU A 373 -35.09 -6.43 -0.45
CA GLU A 373 -34.73 -7.40 -1.49
C GLU A 373 -33.24 -7.40 -1.85
N TYR A 374 -32.61 -6.23 -1.93
CA TYR A 374 -31.18 -6.11 -2.27
C TYR A 374 -30.23 -6.75 -1.22
N LEU A 375 -30.68 -6.92 0.04
CA LEU A 375 -29.94 -7.57 1.12
C LEU A 375 -30.36 -9.02 1.34
N LYS A 376 -31.38 -9.51 0.63
CA LYS A 376 -31.91 -10.85 0.86
C LYS A 376 -30.95 -11.90 0.31
N ASP A 377 -30.38 -12.69 1.21
CA ASP A 377 -29.42 -13.74 0.87
C ASP A 377 -30.09 -15.12 0.92
N PRO A 378 -30.26 -15.82 -0.22
CA PRO A 378 -30.80 -17.18 -0.22
C PRO A 378 -29.87 -18.18 0.47
N ASN A 379 -28.57 -17.86 0.55
CA ASN A 379 -27.53 -18.66 1.19
C ASN A 379 -27.07 -18.00 2.51
N TYR A 380 -27.99 -17.30 3.18
CA TYR A 380 -27.70 -16.57 4.41
C TYR A 380 -27.03 -17.46 5.46
N GLY A 381 -25.85 -17.02 5.89
CA GLY A 381 -25.01 -17.76 6.81
C GLY A 381 -23.72 -17.03 7.11
N SER A 382 -22.80 -17.73 7.76
CA SER A 382 -21.47 -17.26 8.12
C SER A 382 -20.46 -18.42 8.01
N TYR A 383 -19.27 -18.26 8.58
CA TYR A 383 -18.26 -19.29 8.67
C TYR A 383 -17.99 -19.68 10.13
N ASP A 384 -17.73 -20.96 10.36
CA ASP A 384 -17.36 -21.49 11.69
C ASP A 384 -15.87 -21.23 11.97
N VAL A 385 -15.54 -19.96 12.21
CA VAL A 385 -14.21 -19.50 12.59
C VAL A 385 -14.18 -19.34 14.10
N ASN A 386 -13.45 -20.22 14.80
CA ASN A 386 -13.21 -20.06 16.23
C ASN A 386 -12.29 -18.87 16.45
N LEU A 387 -12.64 -18.01 17.40
CA LEU A 387 -11.88 -16.80 17.72
C LEU A 387 -11.52 -16.80 19.20
N SER A 388 -10.36 -16.26 19.55
CA SER A 388 -9.94 -16.11 20.94
C SER A 388 -9.13 -14.82 21.14
N VAL A 389 -9.24 -14.25 22.34
CA VAL A 389 -8.44 -13.10 22.78
C VAL A 389 -7.77 -13.45 24.09
N SER A 390 -6.46 -13.21 24.15
CA SER A 390 -5.68 -13.31 25.38
C SER A 390 -5.04 -11.98 25.74
N ILE A 391 -4.89 -11.72 27.04
CA ILE A 391 -4.12 -10.61 27.56
C ILE A 391 -2.88 -11.14 28.26
N GLN A 392 -1.72 -10.55 27.96
CA GLN A 392 -0.48 -10.77 28.69
C GLN A 392 -0.01 -9.46 29.33
N PRO A 393 -0.07 -9.35 30.67
CA PRO A 393 0.54 -8.23 31.39
C PRO A 393 2.06 -8.17 31.18
N SER A 394 2.65 -6.98 31.27
CA SER A 394 4.11 -6.81 31.18
C SER A 394 4.88 -7.45 32.34
N SER A 395 4.21 -7.72 33.47
CA SER A 395 4.80 -8.33 34.67
C SER A 395 4.99 -9.84 34.57
N THR A 396 4.44 -10.50 33.56
CA THR A 396 4.49 -11.96 33.41
C THR A 396 4.69 -12.38 31.95
N SER A 397 5.28 -13.56 31.75
CA SER A 397 5.39 -14.20 30.45
C SER A 397 4.13 -15.00 30.07
N ALA A 398 3.21 -15.24 31.02
CA ALA A 398 1.99 -15.99 30.78
C ALA A 398 0.87 -15.08 30.28
N SER A 399 0.21 -15.49 29.19
CA SER A 399 -1.03 -14.88 28.70
C SER A 399 -2.25 -15.61 29.24
N THR A 400 -3.35 -14.88 29.43
CA THR A 400 -4.63 -15.42 29.90
C THR A 400 -5.70 -15.18 28.87
N GLN A 401 -6.36 -16.24 28.42
CA GLN A 401 -7.48 -16.17 27.49
C GLN A 401 -8.71 -15.62 28.21
N ILE A 402 -9.17 -14.44 27.78
CA ILE A 402 -10.28 -13.71 28.40
C ILE A 402 -11.57 -13.77 27.59
N CYS A 403 -11.47 -14.15 26.32
CA CYS A 403 -12.60 -14.26 25.41
C CYS A 403 -12.40 -15.41 24.44
N THR A 404 -13.47 -16.16 24.18
CA THR A 404 -13.60 -17.04 23.02
C THR A 404 -14.89 -16.70 22.30
N SER A 405 -14.86 -16.46 21.01
CA SER A 405 -16.06 -16.13 20.21
C SER A 405 -16.03 -16.90 18.90
N ASN A 406 -16.93 -16.58 17.98
CA ASN A 406 -16.97 -17.21 16.67
C ASN A 406 -17.57 -16.26 15.62
N LEU A 407 -17.05 -16.30 14.39
CA LEU A 407 -17.56 -15.47 13.29
C LEU A 407 -19.02 -15.78 12.94
N LYS A 408 -19.53 -16.97 13.27
CA LYS A 408 -20.97 -17.28 13.15
C LYS A 408 -21.87 -16.47 14.08
N ASN A 409 -21.33 -15.66 14.98
CA ASN A 409 -22.11 -14.75 15.81
C ASN A 409 -22.57 -13.48 15.07
N MET A 410 -22.09 -13.26 13.84
CA MET A 410 -22.47 -12.11 13.04
C MET A 410 -23.92 -12.20 12.54
N TYR A 411 -24.66 -11.10 12.65
CA TYR A 411 -26.02 -10.97 12.11
C TYR A 411 -26.02 -10.55 10.64
N TRP A 412 -25.20 -9.57 10.24
CA TRP A 412 -25.05 -9.25 8.82
C TRP A 412 -23.85 -9.97 8.24
N SER A 413 -24.04 -10.63 7.10
CA SER A 413 -22.95 -11.34 6.41
C SER A 413 -22.01 -10.36 5.70
N SER A 414 -20.78 -10.77 5.43
CA SER A 414 -19.81 -9.94 4.68
C SER A 414 -20.33 -9.55 3.28
N ALA A 415 -21.10 -10.43 2.64
CA ALA A 415 -21.72 -10.11 1.36
C ALA A 415 -22.79 -9.02 1.50
N GLN A 416 -23.64 -9.10 2.52
CA GLN A 416 -24.62 -8.04 2.84
C GLN A 416 -23.94 -6.71 3.17
N GLN A 417 -22.84 -6.73 3.93
CA GLN A 417 -22.04 -5.54 4.23
C GLN A 417 -21.53 -4.87 2.96
N LEU A 418 -20.89 -5.62 2.06
CA LEU A 418 -20.34 -5.08 0.81
C LEU A 418 -21.43 -4.60 -0.15
N VAL A 419 -22.53 -5.34 -0.30
CA VAL A 419 -23.69 -4.90 -1.08
C VAL A 419 -24.21 -3.57 -0.55
N HIS A 420 -24.44 -3.47 0.76
CA HIS A 420 -24.93 -2.23 1.37
C HIS A 420 -23.96 -1.06 1.15
N HIS A 421 -22.66 -1.29 1.29
CA HIS A 421 -21.65 -0.25 1.10
C HIS A 421 -21.70 0.33 -0.33
N SER A 422 -21.89 -0.53 -1.33
CA SER A 422 -21.96 -0.13 -2.73
C SER A 422 -23.32 0.40 -3.19
N VAL A 423 -24.39 0.30 -2.38
CA VAL A 423 -25.79 0.47 -2.82
C VAL A 423 -26.09 1.86 -3.40
N THR A 424 -25.35 2.90 -3.00
CA THR A 424 -25.48 4.26 -3.51
C THR A 424 -24.55 4.58 -4.68
N GLY A 425 -23.87 3.56 -5.24
CA GLY A 425 -22.86 3.70 -6.29
C GLY A 425 -21.45 3.95 -5.77
N CYS A 426 -21.14 3.59 -4.52
CA CYS A 426 -19.78 3.69 -3.99
C CYS A 426 -18.83 2.75 -4.77
N PRO A 427 -17.74 3.26 -5.37
CA PRO A 427 -16.72 2.42 -5.98
C PRO A 427 -15.91 1.67 -4.91
N MET A 428 -15.92 0.36 -5.00
CA MET A 428 -15.18 -0.59 -4.18
C MET A 428 -13.96 -1.07 -4.95
N ASN A 429 -12.77 -0.84 -4.41
CA ASN A 429 -11.50 -1.10 -5.06
C ASN A 429 -10.80 -2.33 -4.48
N ALA A 430 -9.94 -2.95 -5.28
CA ALA A 430 -9.11 -4.05 -4.81
C ALA A 430 -8.15 -3.56 -3.70
N GLY A 431 -8.24 -4.20 -2.54
CA GLY A 431 -7.47 -3.85 -1.35
C GLY A 431 -8.21 -2.98 -0.33
N ASP A 432 -9.44 -2.53 -0.60
CA ASP A 432 -10.30 -1.93 0.43
C ASP A 432 -10.57 -2.95 1.55
N LEU A 433 -10.59 -2.47 2.79
CA LEU A 433 -10.71 -3.30 3.99
C LEU A 433 -12.04 -3.03 4.69
N LEU A 434 -12.88 -4.05 4.82
CA LEU A 434 -14.18 -3.95 5.48
C LEU A 434 -14.20 -4.85 6.72
N ALA A 435 -14.35 -4.25 7.90
CA ALA A 435 -14.35 -4.94 9.17
C ALA A 435 -15.76 -5.29 9.65
N SER A 436 -15.88 -6.35 10.45
CA SER A 436 -17.15 -6.92 10.87
C SER A 436 -17.94 -6.01 11.82
N GLY A 437 -17.23 -5.16 12.58
CA GLY A 437 -17.66 -4.72 13.89
C GLY A 437 -17.38 -5.79 14.95
N THR A 438 -17.27 -5.36 16.21
CA THR A 438 -16.93 -6.22 17.34
C THR A 438 -17.79 -7.48 17.41
N ILE A 439 -17.15 -8.66 17.43
CA ILE A 439 -17.80 -9.97 17.41
C ILE A 439 -18.08 -10.44 18.84
N SER A 440 -19.36 -10.51 19.22
CA SER A 440 -19.80 -10.98 20.53
C SER A 440 -20.80 -12.12 20.40
N GLY A 441 -20.67 -13.13 21.26
CA GLY A 441 -21.68 -14.18 21.44
C GLY A 441 -22.65 -13.88 22.60
N LYS A 442 -23.54 -14.83 22.88
CA LYS A 442 -24.61 -14.67 23.89
C LYS A 442 -24.10 -14.74 25.33
N GLU A 443 -23.05 -15.53 25.56
CA GLU A 443 -22.48 -15.70 26.90
C GLU A 443 -21.37 -14.68 27.16
N GLN A 444 -21.18 -14.31 28.43
CA GLN A 444 -20.22 -13.27 28.81
C GLN A 444 -18.80 -13.56 28.35
N HIS A 445 -18.37 -14.82 28.41
CA HIS A 445 -17.04 -15.23 27.95
C HIS A 445 -16.87 -15.18 26.42
N ASN A 446 -17.95 -14.88 25.67
CA ASN A 446 -17.95 -14.65 24.23
C ASN A 446 -17.99 -13.17 23.83
N PHE A 447 -17.90 -12.25 24.78
CA PHE A 447 -17.95 -10.81 24.46
C PHE A 447 -16.64 -10.30 23.87
N GLY A 448 -16.73 -9.54 22.79
CA GLY A 448 -15.59 -9.13 21.96
C GLY A 448 -14.83 -7.89 22.42
N SER A 449 -15.09 -7.35 23.61
CA SER A 449 -14.42 -6.14 24.13
C SER A 449 -14.30 -6.13 25.65
N MET A 450 -13.34 -5.38 26.21
CA MET A 450 -13.28 -5.14 27.66
C MET A 450 -14.49 -4.34 28.14
N LEU A 451 -15.03 -3.43 27.32
CA LEU A 451 -16.27 -2.71 27.63
C LEU A 451 -17.39 -3.70 28.00
N GLU A 452 -17.56 -4.76 27.23
CA GLU A 452 -18.57 -5.79 27.47
C GLU A 452 -18.18 -6.76 28.58
N LEU A 453 -16.96 -7.31 28.56
CA LEU A 453 -16.47 -8.29 29.54
C LEU A 453 -16.50 -7.73 30.96
N SER A 454 -16.09 -6.47 31.13
CA SER A 454 -16.12 -5.75 32.41
C SER A 454 -17.46 -5.06 32.69
N TRP A 455 -18.40 -5.11 31.75
CA TRP A 455 -19.69 -4.44 31.82
C TRP A 455 -19.55 -2.96 32.23
N LYS A 456 -18.89 -2.16 31.38
CA LYS A 456 -18.55 -0.75 31.63
C LYS A 456 -17.71 -0.54 32.88
N GLY A 457 -16.82 -1.49 33.20
CA GLY A 457 -15.96 -1.47 34.38
C GLY A 457 -16.66 -1.75 35.72
N SER A 458 -17.89 -2.26 35.69
CA SER A 458 -18.59 -2.69 36.92
C SER A 458 -18.22 -4.10 37.38
N ARG A 459 -17.57 -4.88 36.51
CA ARG A 459 -17.09 -6.25 36.75
C ARG A 459 -15.59 -6.32 36.51
N GLU A 460 -14.95 -7.28 37.17
CA GLU A 460 -13.53 -7.55 37.02
C GLU A 460 -13.33 -8.75 36.09
N VAL A 461 -12.31 -8.66 35.24
CA VAL A 461 -11.85 -9.73 34.36
C VAL A 461 -10.55 -10.28 34.96
N GLU A 462 -10.57 -11.53 35.40
CA GLU A 462 -9.41 -12.19 36.01
C GLU A 462 -8.36 -12.55 34.96
N LEU A 463 -7.10 -12.22 35.23
CA LEU A 463 -5.95 -12.59 34.41
C LEU A 463 -5.08 -13.69 35.06
N GLY A 464 -5.49 -14.23 36.21
CA GLY A 464 -4.70 -15.19 36.99
C GLY A 464 -3.70 -14.53 37.93
N GLY A 465 -3.21 -15.27 38.93
CA GLY A 465 -2.23 -14.75 39.91
C GLY A 465 -2.73 -13.58 40.78
N GLY A 466 -4.05 -13.36 40.85
CA GLY A 466 -4.67 -12.23 41.56
C GLY A 466 -4.74 -10.93 40.74
N GLU A 467 -4.23 -10.92 39.50
CA GLU A 467 -4.34 -9.77 38.60
C GLU A 467 -5.74 -9.69 37.97
N VAL A 468 -6.30 -8.48 37.94
CA VAL A 468 -7.60 -8.20 37.31
C VAL A 468 -7.52 -7.01 36.36
N ARG A 469 -8.45 -6.94 35.40
CA ARG A 469 -8.66 -5.80 34.51
C ARG A 469 -10.11 -5.38 34.46
N ARG A 470 -10.31 -4.11 34.12
CA ARG A 470 -11.59 -3.53 33.69
C ARG A 470 -11.45 -2.95 32.29
N PHE A 471 -10.33 -2.27 32.07
CA PHE A 471 -9.82 -1.81 30.79
C PHE A 471 -8.30 -2.09 30.75
N LEU A 472 -7.70 -1.92 29.57
CA LEU A 472 -6.31 -2.25 29.33
C LEU A 472 -5.34 -1.25 29.99
N LYS A 473 -4.27 -1.77 30.59
CA LYS A 473 -3.18 -0.98 31.19
C LYS A 473 -2.00 -0.86 30.23
N ASP A 474 -1.13 0.10 30.52
CA ASP A 474 0.14 0.23 29.81
C ASP A 474 0.98 -1.04 30.02
N GLY A 475 1.61 -1.50 28.94
CA GLY A 475 2.37 -2.74 28.92
C GLY A 475 1.54 -4.00 28.75
N ASP A 476 0.20 -3.97 28.79
CA ASP A 476 -0.60 -5.15 28.43
C ASP A 476 -0.43 -5.44 26.92
N ALA A 477 -0.24 -6.71 26.56
CA ALA A 477 -0.30 -7.20 25.19
C ALA A 477 -1.62 -7.92 24.95
N VAL A 478 -2.29 -7.59 23.84
CA VAL A 478 -3.52 -8.26 23.39
C VAL A 478 -3.15 -9.16 22.21
N ILE A 479 -3.57 -10.41 22.28
CA ILE A 479 -3.24 -11.44 21.29
C ILE A 479 -4.54 -12.09 20.83
N MET A 480 -4.87 -11.94 19.55
CA MET A 480 -6.03 -12.55 18.92
C MET A 480 -5.59 -13.69 18.02
N LYS A 481 -6.33 -14.80 18.07
CA LYS A 481 -6.15 -15.97 17.20
C LYS A 481 -7.48 -16.39 16.62
N GLY A 482 -7.44 -16.94 15.41
CA GLY A 482 -8.61 -17.48 14.75
C GLY A 482 -8.29 -18.67 13.85
N TRP A 483 -9.18 -19.66 13.84
CA TRP A 483 -9.02 -20.86 13.01
C TRP A 483 -10.33 -21.61 12.78
N CYS A 484 -10.38 -22.32 11.64
CA CYS A 484 -11.39 -23.32 11.35
C CYS A 484 -10.79 -24.72 11.52
N GLN A 485 -11.58 -25.66 12.05
CA GLN A 485 -11.17 -27.05 12.25
C GLN A 485 -12.35 -27.99 12.04
N ARG A 486 -12.14 -29.05 11.27
CA ARG A 486 -13.02 -30.23 11.22
C ARG A 486 -12.20 -31.47 11.53
N GLU A 487 -12.88 -32.51 11.99
CA GLU A 487 -12.25 -33.80 12.21
C GLU A 487 -11.72 -34.35 10.87
N GLY A 488 -10.46 -34.81 10.86
CA GLY A 488 -9.80 -35.32 9.66
C GLY A 488 -9.40 -34.27 8.61
N SER A 489 -9.69 -32.98 8.81
CA SER A 489 -9.23 -31.89 7.94
C SER A 489 -7.99 -31.19 8.50
N GLY A 490 -7.17 -30.63 7.62
CA GLY A 490 -6.16 -29.66 8.05
C GLY A 490 -6.82 -28.40 8.64
N ARG A 491 -6.14 -27.74 9.57
CA ARG A 491 -6.58 -26.46 10.15
C ARG A 491 -6.49 -25.35 9.09
N VAL A 492 -7.45 -24.42 9.12
CA VAL A 492 -7.39 -23.16 8.36
C VAL A 492 -7.30 -22.01 9.36
N GLY A 493 -6.07 -21.62 9.68
CA GLY A 493 -5.78 -20.60 10.70
C GLY A 493 -5.35 -19.25 10.11
N PHE A 494 -5.50 -18.20 10.92
CA PHE A 494 -5.23 -16.82 10.51
C PHE A 494 -3.87 -16.30 11.00
N GLY A 495 -3.10 -17.13 11.70
CA GLY A 495 -1.96 -16.67 12.49
C GLY A 495 -2.44 -15.82 13.68
N GLN A 496 -1.72 -14.74 13.96
CA GLN A 496 -2.00 -13.88 15.11
C GLN A 496 -2.24 -12.43 14.67
N CYS A 497 -3.14 -11.75 15.38
CA CYS A 497 -3.23 -10.29 15.41
C CYS A 497 -2.87 -9.84 16.83
N SER A 498 -1.72 -9.16 17.00
CA SER A 498 -1.20 -8.88 18.32
C SER A 498 -0.45 -7.55 18.42
N ALA A 499 -0.65 -6.85 19.53
CA ALA A 499 0.15 -5.67 19.86
C ALA A 499 0.24 -5.42 21.37
N ARG A 500 1.31 -4.74 21.79
CA ARG A 500 1.51 -4.26 23.16
C ARG A 500 1.19 -2.78 23.29
N ILE A 501 0.52 -2.41 24.38
CA ILE A 501 0.16 -1.02 24.67
C ILE A 501 1.38 -0.28 25.25
N LEU A 502 1.76 0.83 24.61
CA LEU A 502 2.74 1.77 25.11
C LEU A 502 2.05 2.88 25.93
N PRO A 503 2.74 3.44 26.94
CA PRO A 503 2.26 4.61 27.66
C PRO A 503 1.96 5.79 26.73
N ALA A 504 0.99 6.59 27.16
CA ALA A 504 0.65 7.85 26.51
C ALA A 504 1.81 8.85 26.60
N ILE A 505 1.92 9.75 25.62
CA ILE A 505 2.90 10.84 25.66
C ILE A 505 2.34 11.97 26.56
N PRO A 506 3.09 12.42 27.60
CA PRO A 506 2.67 13.52 28.47
C PRO A 506 2.44 14.83 27.71
N PHE A 507 1.57 15.69 28.25
CA PHE A 507 1.38 17.08 27.78
C PHE A 507 1.80 18.10 28.85
N PRO A 508 2.41 19.27 28.51
CA PRO A 508 2.83 19.66 27.16
C PRO A 508 3.80 18.63 26.59
N TYR A 509 3.79 18.45 25.27
CA TYR A 509 4.77 17.59 24.63
C TYR A 509 6.13 18.18 24.99
N GLU A 510 6.77 17.64 26.02
CA GLU A 510 8.17 17.90 26.26
C GLU A 510 8.83 17.39 24.99
N SER A 511 9.37 18.30 24.18
CA SER A 511 10.37 17.92 23.21
C SER A 511 11.55 17.43 24.03
N SER A 512 11.48 16.18 24.47
CA SER A 512 12.54 15.50 25.17
C SER A 512 13.71 15.39 24.20
N LYS A 513 14.53 16.43 24.19
CA LYS A 513 15.97 16.26 24.12
C LYS A 513 16.32 15.22 25.18
N GLU A 514 17.06 14.19 24.77
CA GLU A 514 17.63 13.14 25.63
C GLU A 514 16.70 11.96 25.97
N ASN A 515 16.62 11.01 25.04
CA ASN A 515 17.15 9.64 25.20
C ASN A 515 16.45 8.74 24.18
N GLU A 516 16.80 8.91 22.91
CA GLU A 516 16.64 7.86 21.92
C GLU A 516 18.00 7.64 21.29
N ASP A 517 18.61 6.54 21.70
CA ASP A 517 19.47 5.74 20.83
C ASP A 517 18.58 5.26 19.67
N LYS A 518 18.39 6.14 18.69
CA LYS A 518 17.92 5.81 17.36
C LYS A 518 19.05 6.19 16.43
N SER A 519 19.32 5.31 15.48
CA SER A 519 20.00 5.70 14.25
C SER A 519 19.31 6.94 13.68
N THR A 520 19.93 8.09 13.87
CA THR A 520 19.47 9.41 13.48
C THR A 520 19.48 9.52 11.97
N ALA A 521 18.35 9.25 11.31
CA ALA A 521 18.06 9.90 10.04
C ALA A 521 17.28 11.18 10.36
N MET A 522 18.03 12.27 10.49
CA MET A 522 17.52 13.65 10.53
C MET A 522 16.52 13.86 9.37
N GLN A 523 15.38 14.49 9.62
CA GLN A 523 14.37 14.75 8.57
C GLN A 523 15.05 15.48 7.39
N PRO A 524 14.72 15.18 6.12
CA PRO A 524 15.42 15.74 4.97
C PRO A 524 15.53 17.26 4.97
N GLU A 525 14.54 18.00 5.49
CA GLU A 525 14.57 19.47 5.57
C GLU A 525 15.48 20.00 6.67
N GLU A 526 15.66 19.24 7.74
CA GLU A 526 16.62 19.56 8.78
C GLU A 526 18.03 19.21 8.28
N ARG A 527 18.16 18.05 7.64
CA ARG A 527 19.40 17.47 7.11
C ARG A 527 19.96 18.26 5.94
N TYR A 528 19.12 18.60 4.97
CA TYR A 528 19.46 19.26 3.72
C TYR A 528 18.96 20.71 3.71
N THR A 529 19.87 21.66 4.00
CA THR A 529 19.53 23.08 4.14
C THR A 529 20.38 23.96 3.21
N ASN A 530 20.03 25.25 3.09
CA ASN A 530 20.80 26.26 2.38
C ASN A 530 21.10 25.89 0.91
N PHE A 531 20.06 25.54 0.15
CA PHE A 531 20.19 25.23 -1.26
C PHE A 531 20.66 26.45 -2.06
N LYS A 532 21.69 26.24 -2.88
CA LYS A 532 22.27 27.23 -3.78
C LYS A 532 22.49 26.62 -5.15
N LEU A 533 21.87 27.21 -6.17
CA LEU A 533 22.00 26.76 -7.55
C LEU A 533 22.99 27.65 -8.28
N TYR A 534 24.11 27.06 -8.68
CA TYR A 534 25.03 27.65 -9.64
C TYR A 534 24.58 27.23 -11.04
N GLY A 535 24.11 28.20 -11.81
CA GLY A 535 23.49 27.96 -13.10
C GLY A 535 23.72 29.12 -14.07
N SER A 536 23.16 28.99 -15.25
CA SER A 536 23.00 30.11 -16.19
C SER A 536 21.58 30.13 -16.72
N TRP A 537 21.04 31.33 -16.95
CA TRP A 537 19.70 31.50 -17.52
C TRP A 537 19.55 30.76 -18.85
N TRP A 538 20.58 30.75 -19.70
CA TRP A 538 20.52 30.11 -21.03
C TRP A 538 20.80 28.60 -21.02
N SER A 539 21.19 28.01 -19.88
CA SER A 539 21.58 26.59 -19.79
C SER A 539 20.37 25.68 -19.73
N SER A 540 20.28 24.71 -20.66
CA SER A 540 19.23 23.68 -20.66
C SER A 540 19.22 22.85 -19.37
N CYS A 541 20.42 22.50 -18.88
CA CYS A 541 20.58 21.75 -17.64
C CYS A 541 20.10 22.56 -16.42
N SER A 542 20.48 23.84 -16.35
CA SER A 542 20.05 24.72 -15.25
C SER A 542 18.55 24.95 -15.29
N TRP A 543 17.96 25.10 -16.48
CA TRP A 543 16.51 25.22 -16.65
C TRP A 543 15.77 23.98 -16.12
N THR A 544 16.22 22.78 -16.50
CA THR A 544 15.62 21.53 -16.02
C THR A 544 15.64 21.45 -14.49
N VAL A 545 16.76 21.84 -13.86
CA VAL A 545 16.88 21.86 -12.38
C VAL A 545 15.98 22.91 -11.74
N ARG A 546 15.81 24.10 -12.33
CA ARG A 546 14.86 25.11 -11.83
C ARG A 546 13.42 24.61 -11.84
N ILE A 547 13.02 23.88 -12.90
CA ILE A 547 11.70 23.23 -12.96
C ILE A 547 11.55 22.24 -11.80
N ALA A 548 12.56 21.40 -11.54
CA ALA A 548 12.52 20.42 -10.47
C ALA A 548 12.48 21.02 -9.06
N LEU A 549 13.29 22.05 -8.79
CA LEU A 549 13.25 22.77 -7.52
C LEU A 549 11.89 23.43 -7.30
N THR A 550 11.30 24.01 -8.36
CA THR A 550 9.95 24.57 -8.31
C THR A 550 8.89 23.49 -8.08
N ALA A 551 9.01 22.35 -8.75
CA ALA A 551 8.10 21.21 -8.58
C ALA A 551 8.09 20.72 -7.14
N LYS A 552 9.26 20.65 -6.49
CA LYS A 552 9.43 20.30 -5.08
C LYS A 552 9.15 21.43 -4.10
N GLY A 553 8.94 22.67 -4.58
CA GLY A 553 8.77 23.84 -3.74
C GLY A 553 10.01 24.18 -2.88
N ILE A 554 11.21 23.75 -3.29
CA ILE A 554 12.44 23.95 -2.53
C ILE A 554 12.96 25.37 -2.78
N PRO A 555 13.05 26.21 -1.73
CA PRO A 555 13.66 27.53 -1.87
C PRO A 555 15.16 27.39 -2.08
N TYR A 556 15.74 28.19 -2.98
CA TYR A 556 17.17 28.19 -3.25
C TYR A 556 17.69 29.60 -3.55
N GLU A 557 18.95 29.86 -3.22
CA GLU A 557 19.69 31.01 -3.72
C GLU A 557 20.16 30.73 -5.15
N TYR A 558 19.90 31.63 -6.09
CA TYR A 558 20.42 31.53 -7.45
C TYR A 558 21.67 32.40 -7.59
N ASP A 559 22.85 31.78 -7.71
CA ASP A 559 24.11 32.52 -7.77
C ASP A 559 24.39 33.00 -9.20
N THR A 560 24.32 34.32 -9.39
CA THR A 560 24.65 35.01 -10.64
C THR A 560 26.08 35.57 -10.68
N HIS A 561 26.85 35.41 -9.60
CA HIS A 561 28.14 36.07 -9.36
C HIS A 561 29.35 35.25 -9.83
N ILE A 562 29.13 34.05 -10.36
CA ILE A 562 30.08 33.42 -11.28
C ILE A 562 29.79 34.02 -12.66
N PRO A 563 30.68 34.86 -13.22
CA PRO A 563 30.40 35.61 -14.44
C PRO A 563 30.35 34.64 -15.61
N ILE A 564 29.18 34.10 -15.85
CA ILE A 564 28.91 33.24 -16.99
C ILE A 564 28.16 34.16 -17.93
N ASN A 565 28.93 34.89 -18.73
CA ASN A 565 28.49 35.26 -20.06
C ASN A 565 29.56 34.69 -21.00
N ILE A 566 29.28 33.53 -21.60
CA ILE A 566 30.25 32.79 -22.45
C ILE A 566 30.76 33.68 -23.59
N LYS A 567 29.98 34.69 -24.01
CA LYS A 567 30.38 35.64 -25.04
C LYS A 567 31.25 36.81 -24.54
N LEU A 568 31.33 37.07 -23.23
CA LEU A 568 32.02 38.24 -22.67
C LEU A 568 33.32 37.91 -21.92
N ASP A 569 33.49 36.73 -21.34
CA ASP A 569 34.73 36.38 -20.63
C ASP A 569 35.01 34.87 -20.55
N GLU A 570 35.59 34.28 -21.61
CA GLU A 570 36.01 32.87 -21.64
C GLU A 570 37.05 32.52 -20.54
N LYS A 571 37.77 33.51 -20.00
CA LYS A 571 38.77 33.29 -18.93
C LYS A 571 38.12 33.02 -17.56
N ALA A 572 36.84 33.35 -17.39
CA ALA A 572 36.12 33.05 -16.15
C ALA A 572 35.91 31.54 -15.94
N LEU A 573 35.72 30.78 -17.03
CA LEU A 573 35.48 29.32 -17.03
C LEU A 573 36.75 28.48 -16.80
N THR A 574 37.92 29.12 -16.77
CA THR A 574 39.23 28.50 -16.50
C THR A 574 39.86 29.01 -15.20
N SER A 575 39.13 29.82 -14.42
CA SER A 575 39.61 30.34 -13.14
C SER A 575 39.68 29.25 -12.05
N ASP A 576 40.63 29.39 -11.12
CA ASP A 576 40.75 28.49 -9.95
C ASP A 576 39.46 28.44 -9.12
N LYS A 577 38.72 29.56 -9.08
CA LYS A 577 37.43 29.65 -8.40
C LYS A 577 36.36 28.78 -9.10
N HIS A 578 36.30 28.76 -10.42
CA HIS A 578 35.37 27.89 -11.18
C HIS A 578 35.73 26.41 -11.01
N SER A 579 37.02 26.07 -11.14
CA SER A 579 37.52 24.69 -10.97
C SER A 579 37.25 24.12 -9.57
N SER A 580 37.16 24.98 -8.55
CA SER A 580 36.83 24.57 -7.18
C SER A 580 35.34 24.22 -6.95
N ILE A 581 34.45 24.62 -7.88
CA ILE A 581 32.99 24.45 -7.78
C ILE A 581 32.51 23.40 -8.79
N ASN A 582 33.00 23.45 -10.03
CA ASN A 582 32.68 22.49 -11.07
C ASN A 582 33.98 21.80 -11.57
N PRO A 583 34.15 20.49 -11.33
CA PRO A 583 35.32 19.77 -11.82
C PRO A 583 35.37 19.68 -13.36
N MET A 584 34.25 19.91 -14.05
CA MET A 584 34.20 19.99 -15.51
C MET A 584 34.59 21.40 -15.98
N GLN A 585 35.89 21.57 -16.20
CA GLN A 585 36.47 22.80 -16.75
C GLN A 585 35.81 23.17 -18.09
N GLN A 586 35.67 24.47 -18.38
CA GLN A 586 35.10 25.00 -19.64
C GLN A 586 33.61 24.69 -19.89
N GLN A 587 32.85 24.26 -18.88
CA GLN A 587 31.39 24.10 -18.97
C GLN A 587 30.65 25.04 -18.03
N VAL A 588 29.44 25.43 -18.42
CA VAL A 588 28.52 26.16 -17.54
C VAL A 588 28.22 25.27 -16.32
N PRO A 589 28.43 25.75 -15.08
CA PRO A 589 28.04 24.98 -13.91
C PRO A 589 26.53 24.78 -13.91
N THR A 590 26.10 23.52 -13.80
CA THR A 590 24.82 23.19 -13.18
C THR A 590 25.18 22.41 -11.93
N VAL A 591 25.29 23.14 -10.82
CA VAL A 591 25.70 22.60 -9.53
C VAL A 591 24.68 23.02 -8.49
N LEU A 592 24.13 22.04 -7.78
CA LEU A 592 23.34 22.28 -6.59
C LEU A 592 24.24 22.08 -5.38
N GLU A 593 24.48 23.16 -4.65
CA GLU A 593 25.14 23.16 -3.35
C GLU A 593 24.09 23.19 -2.23
N PHE A 594 24.31 22.43 -1.17
CA PHE A 594 23.48 22.45 0.04
C PHE A 594 24.29 21.91 1.22
N MET A 595 23.77 22.07 2.43
CA MET A 595 24.33 21.48 3.64
C MET A 595 23.71 20.12 3.88
N ASP A 596 24.50 19.04 4.02
CA ASP A 596 24.08 17.74 4.57
C ASP A 596 24.62 17.59 6.00
N GLY A 597 23.76 17.73 7.01
CA GLY A 597 24.13 17.51 8.41
C GLY A 597 25.31 18.39 8.87
N GLY A 598 25.43 19.60 8.32
CA GLY A 598 26.52 20.54 8.61
C GLY A 598 27.68 20.53 7.60
N ASN A 599 27.70 19.61 6.63
CA ASN A 599 28.74 19.55 5.60
C ASN A 599 28.25 20.15 4.28
N VAL A 600 29.08 20.96 3.63
CA VAL A 600 28.77 21.46 2.28
C VAL A 600 28.89 20.30 1.28
N VAL A 601 27.79 19.99 0.60
CA VAL A 601 27.70 18.99 -0.48
C VAL A 601 27.40 19.72 -1.78
N ARG A 602 28.05 19.28 -2.86
CA ARG A 602 27.81 19.76 -4.23
C ARG A 602 27.49 18.58 -5.13
N ILE A 603 26.34 18.62 -5.78
CA ILE A 603 25.98 17.67 -6.84
C ILE A 603 26.07 18.40 -8.17
N THR A 604 26.84 17.83 -9.09
CA THR A 604 26.93 18.28 -10.48
C THR A 604 26.09 17.38 -11.38
N GLN A 605 25.76 17.83 -12.59
CA GLN A 605 24.84 17.17 -13.54
C GLN A 605 23.36 17.30 -13.17
N SER A 606 22.54 17.75 -14.11
CA SER A 606 21.11 18.02 -13.90
C SER A 606 20.32 16.78 -13.48
N LEU A 607 20.53 15.63 -14.13
CA LEU A 607 19.80 14.40 -13.81
C LEU A 607 20.17 13.84 -12.43
N ALA A 608 21.44 13.91 -12.03
CA ALA A 608 21.88 13.48 -10.70
C ALA A 608 21.28 14.37 -9.60
N ILE A 609 21.23 15.69 -9.84
CA ILE A 609 20.55 16.63 -8.94
C ILE A 609 19.06 16.24 -8.80
N ILE A 610 18.38 15.97 -9.90
CA ILE A 610 16.94 15.66 -9.88
C ILE A 610 16.66 14.30 -9.23
N GLU A 611 17.52 13.30 -9.45
CA GLU A 611 17.41 12.01 -8.74
C GLU A 611 17.60 12.18 -7.23
N PHE A 612 18.55 13.01 -6.79
CA PHE A 612 18.69 13.37 -5.39
C PHE A 612 17.43 14.07 -4.87
N LEU A 613 16.88 15.05 -5.58
CA LEU A 613 15.67 15.76 -5.16
C LEU A 613 14.44 14.83 -5.07
N GLU A 614 14.30 13.89 -6.01
CA GLU A 614 13.23 12.90 -6.00
C GLU A 614 13.39 11.87 -4.87
N ALA A 615 14.62 11.54 -4.47
CA ALA A 615 14.89 10.59 -3.39
C ALA A 615 14.83 11.23 -2.00
N ALA A 616 15.33 12.46 -1.85
CA ALA A 616 15.42 13.17 -0.58
C ALA A 616 14.12 13.89 -0.20
N PHE A 617 13.29 14.27 -1.18
CA PHE A 617 12.06 15.03 -0.98
C PHE A 617 10.87 14.35 -1.68
N ASP A 618 10.74 13.04 -1.49
CA ASP A 618 9.67 12.22 -2.07
C ASP A 618 8.28 12.54 -1.48
N HIS A 619 8.27 13.14 -0.28
CA HIS A 619 7.12 13.60 0.47
C HIS A 619 6.67 15.02 0.09
N ARG A 620 7.42 15.75 -0.75
CA ARG A 620 7.18 17.16 -1.07
C ARG A 620 6.88 17.41 -2.54
N GLY A 621 5.89 18.28 -2.79
CA GLY A 621 5.60 18.86 -4.09
C GLY A 621 5.16 17.84 -5.14
N GLY A 622 5.36 18.18 -6.41
CA GLY A 622 5.11 17.30 -7.54
C GLY A 622 6.13 16.17 -7.65
N ARG A 623 5.69 15.04 -8.18
CA ARG A 623 6.53 13.88 -8.45
C ARG A 623 6.95 13.88 -9.92
N LEU A 624 8.22 14.13 -10.20
CA LEU A 624 8.75 14.16 -11.56
C LEU A 624 9.02 12.77 -12.13
N LEU A 625 9.27 11.79 -11.26
CA LEU A 625 9.48 10.40 -11.66
C LEU A 625 8.38 9.51 -11.06
N PRO A 626 7.53 8.88 -11.88
CA PRO A 626 6.47 7.98 -11.43
C PRO A 626 6.97 6.86 -10.49
N LEU A 627 6.05 6.36 -9.65
CA LEU A 627 6.29 5.17 -8.81
C LEU A 627 6.16 3.88 -9.61
N ASP A 628 5.26 3.85 -10.60
CA ASP A 628 5.13 2.72 -11.52
C ASP A 628 6.46 2.53 -12.29
N PRO A 629 7.11 1.34 -12.20
CA PRO A 629 8.40 1.11 -12.84
C PRO A 629 8.37 1.28 -14.35
N VAL A 630 7.26 0.94 -15.01
CA VAL A 630 7.14 1.03 -16.48
C VAL A 630 7.04 2.49 -16.91
N ALA A 631 6.15 3.27 -16.29
CA ALA A 631 6.00 4.71 -16.52
C ALA A 631 7.30 5.46 -16.17
N ARG A 632 7.97 5.08 -15.08
CA ARG A 632 9.29 5.61 -14.71
C ARG A 632 10.34 5.30 -15.77
N ALA A 633 10.36 4.08 -16.31
CA ALA A 633 11.24 3.70 -17.41
C ALA A 633 10.91 4.47 -18.70
N LYS A 634 9.64 4.74 -18.99
CA LYS A 634 9.22 5.57 -20.13
C LYS A 634 9.62 7.03 -20.00
N VAL A 635 9.51 7.60 -18.80
CA VAL A 635 10.08 8.93 -18.51
C VAL A 635 11.58 8.93 -18.76
N LYS A 636 12.30 7.93 -18.21
CA LYS A 636 13.76 7.81 -18.40
C LYS A 636 14.15 7.57 -19.86
N GLU A 637 13.36 6.84 -20.64
CA GLU A 637 13.59 6.63 -22.08
C GLU A 637 13.63 7.97 -22.83
N ILE A 638 12.64 8.84 -22.63
CA ILE A 638 12.61 10.17 -23.24
C ILE A 638 13.77 11.04 -22.74
N VAL A 639 14.02 11.02 -21.43
CA VAL A 639 15.10 11.79 -20.80
C VAL A 639 16.47 11.39 -21.35
N GLU A 640 16.74 10.10 -21.53
CA GLU A 640 18.02 9.60 -22.07
C GLU A 640 18.20 9.94 -23.55
N VAL A 641 17.13 9.93 -24.36
CA VAL A 641 17.21 10.44 -25.73
C VAL A 641 17.65 11.90 -25.74
N ILE A 642 17.08 12.74 -24.87
CA ILE A 642 17.44 14.16 -24.80
C ILE A 642 18.86 14.35 -24.22
N ASN A 643 19.12 13.79 -23.05
CA ASN A 643 20.34 14.00 -22.27
C ASN A 643 21.57 13.35 -22.92
N SER A 644 21.44 12.10 -23.35
CA SER A 644 22.58 11.28 -23.76
C SER A 644 22.79 11.28 -25.27
N VAL A 645 21.75 11.53 -26.07
CA VAL A 645 21.86 11.55 -27.55
C VAL A 645 21.86 12.98 -28.10
N THR A 646 20.95 13.84 -27.66
CA THR A 646 20.81 15.18 -28.24
C THR A 646 21.79 16.20 -27.65
N GLN A 647 21.84 16.30 -26.32
CA GLN A 647 22.52 17.41 -25.63
C GLN A 647 24.03 17.47 -25.91
N GLN A 648 24.68 16.33 -26.08
CA GLN A 648 26.11 16.26 -26.34
C GLN A 648 26.48 16.88 -27.70
N LEU A 649 25.67 16.62 -28.74
CA LEU A 649 25.94 17.08 -30.10
C LEU A 649 25.55 18.54 -30.33
N GLN A 650 24.54 19.05 -29.62
CA GLN A 650 24.13 20.47 -29.69
C GLN A 650 24.92 21.38 -28.74
N ASN A 651 25.85 20.84 -27.94
CA ASN A 651 26.61 21.63 -26.99
C ASN A 651 27.53 22.61 -27.73
N SER A 652 27.53 23.89 -27.35
CA SER A 652 28.33 24.91 -28.05
C SER A 652 29.83 24.62 -28.08
N SER A 653 30.38 23.96 -27.06
CA SER A 653 31.80 23.54 -27.07
C SER A 653 32.07 22.46 -28.10
N VAL A 654 31.16 21.49 -28.24
CA VAL A 654 31.26 20.40 -29.21
C VAL A 654 31.04 20.92 -30.63
N MET A 655 30.05 21.78 -30.85
CA MET A 655 29.82 22.41 -32.14
C MET A 655 31.03 23.26 -32.57
N GLY A 656 31.57 24.09 -31.66
CA GLY A 656 32.79 24.86 -31.93
C GLY A 656 34.02 23.99 -32.18
N MET A 657 34.14 22.83 -31.51
CA MET A 657 35.19 21.85 -31.78
C MET A 657 35.05 21.27 -33.19
N ILE A 658 33.83 20.89 -33.61
CA ILE A 658 33.54 20.38 -34.96
C ILE A 658 33.92 21.44 -36.01
N ASP A 659 33.56 22.70 -35.78
CA ASP A 659 33.93 23.81 -36.67
C ASP A 659 35.46 23.99 -36.73
N SER A 660 36.17 23.82 -35.62
CA SER A 660 37.63 23.99 -35.57
C SER A 660 38.42 22.92 -36.33
N ILE A 661 37.84 21.74 -36.57
CA ILE A 661 38.48 20.61 -37.27
C ILE A 661 37.92 20.39 -38.68
N SER A 662 36.99 21.23 -39.13
CA SER A 662 36.28 21.12 -40.40
C SER A 662 36.61 22.27 -41.34
N ASP A 663 36.80 21.98 -42.62
CA ASP A 663 36.92 23.00 -43.67
C ASP A 663 35.55 23.56 -44.12
N LYS A 664 34.45 22.95 -43.68
CA LYS A 664 33.08 23.41 -43.96
C LYS A 664 32.61 24.38 -42.90
N GLU A 665 32.23 25.59 -43.33
CA GLU A 665 31.69 26.66 -42.49
C GLU A 665 30.40 26.23 -41.79
N SER A 666 30.31 26.48 -40.48
CA SER A 666 29.14 26.19 -39.64
C SER A 666 28.70 24.71 -39.61
N LEU A 667 29.62 23.77 -39.86
CA LEU A 667 29.32 22.34 -39.79
C LEU A 667 28.86 21.92 -38.40
N GLY A 668 29.42 22.50 -37.34
CA GLY A 668 29.01 22.25 -35.96
C GLY A 668 27.54 22.57 -35.72
N GLU A 669 27.09 23.73 -36.19
CA GLU A 669 25.67 24.14 -36.10
C GLU A 669 24.75 23.21 -36.92
N GLU A 670 25.17 22.82 -38.14
CA GLU A 670 24.43 21.88 -38.99
C GLU A 670 24.32 20.49 -38.33
N CYS A 671 25.41 19.98 -37.76
CA CYS A 671 25.41 18.72 -37.01
C CYS A 671 24.51 18.80 -35.77
N GLY A 672 24.57 19.90 -35.01
CA GLY A 672 23.69 20.14 -33.88
C GLY A 672 22.22 20.17 -34.29
N LYS A 673 21.89 20.90 -35.36
CA LYS A 673 20.53 20.97 -35.92
C LYS A 673 20.01 19.59 -36.33
N GLN A 674 20.84 18.81 -37.03
CA GLN A 674 20.46 17.46 -37.46
C GLN A 674 20.25 16.51 -36.27
N ALA A 675 21.10 16.59 -35.24
CA ALA A 675 20.95 15.81 -34.02
C ALA A 675 19.64 16.11 -33.28
N ILE A 676 19.27 17.39 -33.19
CA ILE A 676 17.98 17.83 -32.62
C ILE A 676 16.81 17.26 -33.43
N MET A 677 16.82 17.42 -34.76
CA MET A 677 15.73 16.93 -35.61
C MET A 677 15.53 15.41 -35.47
N ASN A 678 16.62 14.64 -35.51
CA ASN A 678 16.57 13.18 -35.38
C ASN A 678 16.05 12.75 -34.00
N SER A 679 16.50 13.43 -32.95
CA SER A 679 16.13 13.09 -31.58
C SER A 679 14.68 13.46 -31.29
N LEU A 680 14.22 14.67 -31.66
CA LEU A 680 12.84 15.09 -31.46
C LEU A 680 11.86 14.25 -32.29
N SER A 681 12.22 13.86 -33.52
CA SER A 681 11.42 12.91 -34.31
C SER A 681 11.31 11.53 -33.63
N SER A 682 12.35 11.11 -32.91
CA SER A 682 12.32 9.86 -32.15
C SER A 682 11.46 9.98 -30.89
N VAL A 683 11.58 11.10 -30.16
CA VAL A 683 10.74 11.38 -28.98
C VAL A 683 9.27 11.50 -29.38
N GLU A 684 8.94 12.18 -30.48
CA GLU A 684 7.58 12.26 -31.03
C GLU A 684 6.96 10.87 -31.20
N LYS A 685 7.71 9.90 -31.77
CA LYS A 685 7.24 8.52 -31.95
C LYS A 685 7.07 7.79 -30.62
N ILE A 686 7.98 7.99 -29.68
CA ILE A 686 7.89 7.41 -28.33
C ILE A 686 6.64 7.94 -27.62
N VAL A 687 6.42 9.25 -27.64
CA VAL A 687 5.24 9.90 -27.05
C VAL A 687 3.95 9.41 -27.72
N ALA A 688 3.90 9.37 -29.06
CA ALA A 688 2.75 8.85 -29.78
C ALA A 688 2.47 7.37 -29.44
N ALA A 689 3.51 6.54 -29.31
CA ALA A 689 3.34 5.14 -28.90
C ALA A 689 2.81 5.03 -27.46
N ILE A 690 3.34 5.82 -26.53
CA ILE A 690 2.84 5.89 -25.15
C ILE A 690 1.37 6.31 -25.15
N HIS A 691 1.02 7.39 -25.85
CA HIS A 691 -0.35 7.88 -25.94
C HIS A 691 -1.30 6.88 -26.61
N SER A 692 -0.82 6.02 -27.51
CA SER A 692 -1.63 4.97 -28.15
C SER A 692 -1.99 3.78 -27.24
N ILE A 693 -1.18 3.55 -26.19
CA ILE A 693 -1.46 2.51 -25.18
C ILE A 693 -2.62 2.94 -24.28
N TYR A 694 -2.75 4.25 -24.06
CA TYR A 694 -3.84 4.82 -23.30
C TYR A 694 -5.01 5.18 -24.23
N HIS A 695 -6.25 4.99 -23.78
CA HIS A 695 -7.39 5.53 -24.55
C HIS A 695 -7.28 7.05 -24.60
N ALA A 696 -7.68 7.67 -25.72
CA ALA A 696 -7.60 9.13 -25.94
C ALA A 696 -8.28 9.97 -24.84
N SER A 697 -9.23 9.39 -24.09
CA SER A 697 -9.92 10.02 -22.95
C SER A 697 -9.21 9.85 -21.59
N THR A 698 -8.16 9.04 -21.52
CA THR A 698 -7.44 8.66 -20.29
C THR A 698 -5.98 9.12 -20.27
N ALA A 699 -5.41 9.45 -21.43
CA ALA A 699 -4.08 10.06 -21.50
C ALA A 699 -4.16 11.52 -21.03
N GLY A 700 -3.39 11.86 -20.00
CA GLY A 700 -3.20 13.24 -19.59
C GLY A 700 -2.35 14.04 -20.60
N PRO A 701 -2.31 15.37 -20.47
CA PRO A 701 -1.83 16.27 -21.53
C PRO A 701 -0.31 16.37 -21.67
N PHE A 702 0.46 15.54 -20.96
CA PHE A 702 1.92 15.60 -20.87
C PHE A 702 2.60 14.45 -21.63
N ALA A 703 3.92 14.53 -21.81
CA ALA A 703 4.68 13.67 -22.72
C ALA A 703 4.54 12.16 -22.44
N THR A 704 4.30 11.77 -21.19
CA THR A 704 4.12 10.36 -20.82
C THR A 704 2.66 9.92 -20.66
N GLY A 705 1.71 10.76 -21.09
CA GLY A 705 0.27 10.52 -20.89
C GLY A 705 -0.18 10.73 -19.44
N SER A 706 0.64 11.39 -18.62
CA SER A 706 0.34 11.73 -17.23
C SER A 706 -0.55 12.98 -17.12
N PHE A 707 -1.31 13.10 -16.03
CA PHE A 707 -2.13 14.29 -15.74
C PHE A 707 -1.35 15.46 -15.12
N GLY A 708 -0.09 15.24 -14.74
CA GLY A 708 0.86 16.26 -14.29
C GLY A 708 2.20 16.14 -15.05
N PRO A 709 3.01 17.20 -15.10
CA PRO A 709 4.31 17.16 -15.76
C PRO A 709 5.27 16.17 -15.09
N THR A 710 6.15 15.58 -15.88
CA THR A 710 7.19 14.64 -15.44
C THR A 710 8.58 15.17 -15.77
N LEU A 711 9.64 14.42 -15.41
CA LEU A 711 11.01 14.73 -15.83
C LEU A 711 11.17 14.76 -17.35
N ALA A 712 10.35 13.99 -18.10
CA ALA A 712 10.35 14.05 -19.56
C ALA A 712 9.97 15.45 -20.06
N ASP A 713 8.91 16.03 -19.50
CA ASP A 713 8.45 17.39 -19.84
C ASP A 713 9.48 18.44 -19.41
N ALA A 714 10.08 18.27 -18.22
CA ALA A 714 11.11 19.16 -17.72
C ALA A 714 12.37 19.19 -18.62
N CYS A 715 12.73 18.06 -19.25
CA CYS A 715 13.82 17.98 -20.23
C CYS A 715 13.41 18.44 -21.63
N LEU A 716 12.13 18.26 -22.01
CA LEU A 716 11.60 18.70 -23.30
C LEU A 716 11.57 20.22 -23.43
N ALA A 717 11.19 20.95 -22.38
CA ALA A 717 11.10 22.41 -22.39
C ALA A 717 12.36 23.12 -22.91
N PRO A 718 13.56 22.91 -22.33
CA PRO A 718 14.77 23.51 -22.87
C PRO A 718 15.18 22.96 -24.24
N GLN A 719 14.79 21.73 -24.57
CA GLN A 719 15.14 21.11 -25.86
C GLN A 719 14.35 21.72 -27.02
N LEU A 720 13.06 21.97 -26.85
CA LEU A 720 12.22 22.65 -27.84
C LEU A 720 12.64 24.12 -28.00
N TYR A 721 13.03 24.80 -26.92
CA TYR A 721 13.64 26.12 -26.98
C TYR A 721 14.91 26.14 -27.84
N ASN A 722 15.85 25.21 -27.59
CA ASN A 722 17.08 25.10 -28.38
C ASN A 722 16.82 24.79 -29.86
N ALA A 723 15.82 23.96 -30.16
CA ALA A 723 15.43 23.65 -31.53
C ALA A 723 14.98 24.90 -32.30
N ARG A 724 14.17 25.77 -31.68
CA ARG A 724 13.78 27.06 -32.27
C ARG A 724 14.99 27.96 -32.52
N ARG A 725 15.94 27.98 -31.59
CA ARG A 725 17.17 28.76 -31.72
C ARG A 725 18.03 28.33 -32.92
N LEU A 726 18.06 27.04 -33.24
CA LEU A 726 18.75 26.50 -34.42
C LEU A 726 17.85 26.45 -35.67
N CYS A 727 16.75 27.20 -35.67
CA CYS A 727 15.83 27.31 -36.80
C CYS A 727 15.30 25.94 -37.28
N VAL A 728 15.01 25.01 -36.36
CA VAL A 728 14.33 23.74 -36.66
C VAL A 728 12.83 24.00 -36.82
N ASP A 729 12.24 23.45 -37.88
CA ASP A 729 10.79 23.49 -38.10
C ASP A 729 10.09 22.45 -37.22
N LEU A 730 9.71 22.86 -36.00
CA LEU A 730 9.11 21.97 -35.00
C LEU A 730 7.72 21.46 -35.39
N GLU A 731 6.92 22.27 -36.08
CA GLU A 731 5.57 21.88 -36.54
C GLU A 731 5.67 20.73 -37.57
N GLY A 732 6.68 20.78 -38.45
CA GLY A 732 6.95 19.71 -39.40
C GLY A 732 7.61 18.46 -38.80
N VAL A 733 8.37 18.60 -37.71
CA VAL A 733 9.19 17.51 -37.13
C VAL A 733 8.50 16.77 -35.98
N CYS A 734 7.83 17.49 -35.09
CA CYS A 734 7.26 16.93 -33.86
C CYS A 734 6.01 17.72 -33.38
N PRO A 735 4.90 17.67 -34.13
CA PRO A 735 3.69 18.44 -33.82
C PRO A 735 3.06 18.07 -32.47
N THR A 736 3.12 16.80 -32.04
CA THR A 736 2.57 16.39 -30.74
C THR A 736 3.36 17.03 -29.59
N LEU A 737 4.69 17.10 -29.71
CA LEU A 737 5.52 17.77 -28.71
C LEU A 737 5.24 19.28 -28.63
N VAL A 738 4.91 19.93 -29.75
CA VAL A 738 4.51 21.36 -29.79
C VAL A 738 3.17 21.57 -29.06
N GLU A 739 2.22 20.65 -29.16
CA GLU A 739 0.97 20.71 -28.39
C GLU A 739 1.19 20.50 -26.89
N ILE A 740 2.04 19.53 -26.52
CA ILE A 740 2.42 19.30 -25.12
C ILE A 740 3.13 20.53 -24.54
N GLU A 741 3.95 21.22 -25.34
CA GLU A 741 4.60 22.45 -24.93
C GLU A 741 3.64 23.56 -24.52
N LYS A 742 2.55 23.74 -25.27
CA LYS A 742 1.50 24.69 -24.89
C LYS A 742 0.94 24.35 -23.51
N LYS A 743 0.78 23.05 -23.20
CA LYS A 743 0.24 22.57 -21.92
C LYS A 743 1.17 22.81 -20.75
N TYR A 744 2.46 22.47 -20.88
CA TYR A 744 3.39 22.69 -19.77
C TYR A 744 3.75 24.17 -19.60
N ASN A 745 3.69 25.00 -20.65
CA ASN A 745 3.96 26.45 -20.53
C ASN A 745 2.94 27.18 -19.66
N ASP A 746 1.71 26.67 -19.55
CA ASP A 746 0.68 27.17 -18.64
C ASP A 746 0.87 26.67 -17.19
N HIS A 747 1.77 25.72 -16.97
CA HIS A 747 1.97 25.11 -15.66
C HIS A 747 2.92 25.95 -14.77
N PRO A 748 2.60 26.18 -13.48
CA PRO A 748 3.40 27.05 -12.60
C PRO A 748 4.88 26.68 -12.49
N TRP A 749 5.20 25.38 -12.58
CA TRP A 749 6.59 24.90 -12.53
C TRP A 749 7.45 25.46 -13.67
N PHE A 750 6.87 25.61 -14.85
CA PHE A 750 7.57 26.06 -16.04
C PHE A 750 7.60 27.58 -16.10
N GLN A 751 6.49 28.25 -15.75
CA GLN A 751 6.41 29.71 -15.67
C GLN A 751 7.47 30.30 -14.74
N ASN A 752 7.62 29.72 -13.54
CA ASN A 752 8.61 30.18 -12.56
C ASN A 752 10.06 29.86 -12.96
N ALA A 753 10.28 28.89 -13.85
CA ALA A 753 11.60 28.45 -14.29
C ALA A 753 12.05 29.07 -15.63
N GLN A 754 11.21 29.89 -16.28
CA GLN A 754 11.46 30.48 -17.61
C GLN A 754 12.78 31.22 -17.67
N THR A 755 13.48 31.07 -18.79
CA THR A 755 14.82 31.60 -19.01
C THR A 755 14.89 33.12 -18.95
N GLU A 756 13.89 33.79 -19.50
CA GLU A 756 13.76 35.25 -19.60
C GLU A 756 13.39 35.90 -18.25
N ALA A 757 12.87 35.10 -17.32
CA ALA A 757 12.49 35.55 -15.98
C ALA A 757 13.65 35.48 -14.97
N GLN A 758 14.80 34.92 -15.36
CA GLN A 758 15.95 34.74 -14.46
C GLN A 758 16.74 36.04 -14.26
N LEU A 759 17.36 36.19 -13.09
CA LEU A 759 18.07 37.40 -12.68
C LEU A 759 19.27 37.76 -13.58
N ASP A 760 19.88 36.75 -14.21
CA ASP A 760 21.02 36.86 -15.12
C ASP A 760 20.62 36.93 -16.61
N ALA A 761 19.32 36.93 -16.93
CA ALA A 761 18.84 37.06 -18.31
C ALA A 761 19.22 38.41 -18.92
N VAL A 762 19.68 38.40 -20.17
CA VAL A 762 19.97 39.62 -20.93
C VAL A 762 18.64 40.25 -21.33
N LYS A 763 18.30 41.39 -20.73
CA LYS A 763 17.08 42.16 -21.03
C LYS A 763 17.20 42.98 -22.31
#